data_AF-A0A927NV63-F1
#
_entry.id   AF-A0A927NV63-F1
#
_cell.length_a   1.000
_cell.length_b   1.000
_cell.length_c   1.000
_cell.angle_alpha   90.00
_cell.angle_beta   90.00
_cell.angle_gamma   90.00
#
_symmetry.space_group_name_H-M   'P 1'
#
loop_
_entity.id
_entity.type
_entity.pdbx_description
1 polymer ?
#
loop_
_entity_poly.entity_id
_entity_poly.type
_entity_poly.pdbx_seq_one_letter_code
_entity_poly.pdbx_strand_id
1 'polypeptide(L)'
;MDKKKVAIIAASAVLGVSVVTAGAILLPKLLKGSLEMTDFVVNPQGIKTTYEIEEEVSFDGLVMTAFFNDKTTDDVALSEVKIYLGEEDITSNLSKITQTKGKKTVKIVYSTKYGEDFAEIEITVNDKPDERVTILGFNEPSFISEFKANTTAATNDKTDANFEQKFFKNSGTEYYLVGDDNAFKFLPEATVFDEQDFSTETLTSFKANSTVKVLDGTEFVTLTKGLKQGESNVYEYHKDTTLLVTENATANTFDFADGTVGMVFELSVQPNEIDYIFDDDAISFTVKVVDGFNVYKAGELALFDNTQTEWEAVKIANGVANVTTNGIVLHQNTILESKDIPNQFYYTLPDSYNIKYKDADGNIKTPEELGLTRTFLWNQYDGNPVMFQRLLQAGESFTFYGNYFDLDVSKMPLVCSFWPDGGFGDEGDTYYGNDFSNTALFRAEGQATTTGEQDERFNFYNLALKGNAKPDQIVLSSTTTGQNTDETLIYAGGLICTKVDSLTAKYDNVRTYNFFISLFAESKEGGVANADYSRTKVYDSFQDAIFLWGNAHANITNSYMKRAGGPLILMQHIDPQTNNTDIPTATIDENSEMEAYLTGTEIWFSTVGGGSFIEQLKALDGVFNAVGKTFLIGKTSPTDTNGKMNIIALLTCNGNKADQVLTMKEVQGTVNYKGYTLDRMNTTSTGAQIHGIMGVNAAAPIFSFGTSVYYFNGTGVSSLTETDASMSFYLSTQSAEYFSFHMGGLSVMFELGNLSA
;
A
#
# COMPACT_ATOMS: atom_id res chain seq x y z
N MET A 1 36.10 38.96 38.89
CA MET A 1 34.80 39.41 38.33
C MET A 1 33.74 38.92 39.29
N ASP A 2 33.41 39.72 40.31
CA ASP A 2 32.29 40.71 40.34
C ASP A 2 30.92 40.01 40.39
N LYS A 3 29.99 40.24 41.33
CA LYS A 3 29.90 41.11 42.52
C LYS A 3 28.61 40.78 43.31
N LYS A 4 28.69 40.87 44.66
CA LYS A 4 27.70 41.37 45.68
C LYS A 4 26.36 40.61 45.88
N LYS A 5 26.07 40.06 47.09
CA LYS A 5 25.54 40.68 48.36
C LYS A 5 24.12 41.29 48.20
N VAL A 6 23.10 40.92 49.01
CA VAL A 6 22.66 41.52 50.31
C VAL A 6 21.42 40.72 50.82
N ALA A 7 21.40 40.07 52.00
CA ALA A 7 20.91 40.46 53.36
C ALA A 7 19.35 40.61 53.50
N ILE A 8 18.61 40.05 54.50
CA ILE A 8 18.45 40.41 55.94
C ILE A 8 17.40 39.40 56.57
N ILE A 9 17.68 38.66 57.67
CA ILE A 9 17.23 38.78 59.12
C ILE A 9 15.69 38.62 59.32
N ALA A 10 15.07 37.85 60.23
CA ALA A 10 15.27 37.40 61.62
C ALA A 10 14.24 36.23 61.91
N ALA A 11 14.19 35.47 63.00
CA ALA A 11 14.88 35.43 64.29
C ALA A 11 14.72 34.02 64.89
N SER A 12 15.80 33.50 65.46
CA SER A 12 15.77 32.41 66.42
C SER A 12 16.44 32.93 67.69
N ALA A 13 15.71 32.85 68.80
CA ALA A 13 16.16 33.11 70.15
C ALA A 13 15.42 32.10 71.05
N VAL A 14 15.91 31.54 72.15
CA VAL A 14 17.21 31.41 72.84
C VAL A 14 16.86 30.65 74.14
N LEU A 15 17.83 29.95 74.77
CA LEU A 15 17.88 29.37 76.15
C LEU A 15 17.78 27.83 76.21
N GLY A 16 18.76 27.10 76.77
CA GLY A 16 19.97 27.52 77.48
C GLY A 16 20.96 26.37 77.72
N VAL A 17 22.24 26.75 77.69
CA VAL A 17 23.46 26.00 78.03
C VAL A 17 23.63 26.10 79.57
N SER A 18 24.17 25.18 80.36
CA SER A 18 25.59 24.79 80.51
C SER A 18 25.68 23.87 81.76
N VAL A 19 26.36 22.72 81.74
CA VAL A 19 27.78 22.48 82.11
C VAL A 19 28.04 22.11 83.59
N VAL A 20 28.79 21.00 83.73
CA VAL A 20 29.61 20.49 84.86
C VAL A 20 28.90 20.01 86.12
N THR A 21 29.06 18.71 86.39
CA THR A 21 29.58 18.27 87.69
C THR A 21 30.37 16.97 87.54
N ALA A 22 31.68 17.07 87.69
CA ALA A 22 32.52 15.95 88.09
C ALA A 22 32.22 15.64 89.57
N GLY A 23 32.06 14.35 89.88
CA GLY A 23 31.85 13.87 91.24
C GLY A 23 31.98 12.35 91.25
N ALA A 24 33.21 11.87 91.18
CA ALA A 24 33.53 10.47 91.42
C ALA A 24 33.10 10.06 92.83
N ILE A 25 32.59 8.83 93.01
CA ILE A 25 33.01 7.92 94.08
C ILE A 25 32.37 6.52 93.91
N LEU A 26 33.29 5.54 93.89
CA LEU A 26 33.19 4.12 94.26
C LEU A 26 32.41 3.14 93.37
N LEU A 27 33.19 2.34 92.62
CA LEU A 27 32.94 0.90 92.43
C LEU A 27 32.94 0.19 93.81
N PRO A 28 32.16 -0.90 93.95
CA PRO A 28 32.72 -2.21 93.64
C PRO A 28 31.87 -3.02 92.66
N LYS A 29 32.53 -3.57 91.64
CA LYS A 29 32.14 -4.81 90.96
C LYS A 29 31.83 -5.85 92.04
N LEU A 30 30.66 -6.47 92.00
CA LEU A 30 30.48 -7.94 92.03
C LEU A 30 28.98 -8.27 92.14
N LEU A 31 28.34 -8.41 90.99
CA LEU A 31 27.36 -9.45 90.73
C LEU A 31 27.55 -9.84 89.26
N LYS A 32 28.18 -11.00 89.05
CA LYS A 32 28.20 -11.68 87.76
C LYS A 32 26.77 -12.11 87.44
N GLY A 33 25.99 -11.23 86.83
CA GLY A 33 24.99 -11.63 85.84
C GLY A 33 25.60 -11.31 84.47
N SER A 34 25.49 -12.22 83.51
CA SER A 34 25.66 -11.87 82.10
C SER A 34 24.78 -10.66 81.79
N LEU A 35 25.27 -9.68 81.02
CA LEU A 35 24.38 -8.71 80.40
C LEU A 35 23.43 -9.53 79.52
N GLU A 36 22.13 -9.39 79.76
CA GLU A 36 21.09 -10.15 79.06
C GLU A 36 20.05 -9.17 78.53
N MET A 37 19.65 -9.36 77.28
CA MET A 37 18.54 -8.63 76.69
C MET A 37 17.23 -9.10 77.36
N THR A 38 16.42 -8.14 77.79
CA THR A 38 15.17 -8.40 78.51
C THR A 38 13.92 -8.17 77.67
N ASP A 39 14.01 -7.32 76.65
CA ASP A 39 12.88 -6.99 75.77
C ASP A 39 13.38 -6.37 74.46
N PHE A 40 12.60 -6.53 73.39
CA PHE A 40 12.80 -5.88 72.09
C PHE A 40 11.48 -5.30 71.58
N VAL A 41 11.41 -3.98 71.50
CA VAL A 41 10.18 -3.26 71.13
C VAL A 41 10.34 -2.63 69.75
N VAL A 42 9.34 -2.86 68.90
CA VAL A 42 9.22 -2.25 67.57
C VAL A 42 8.00 -1.32 67.56
N ASN A 43 8.19 -0.07 67.13
CA ASN A 43 7.13 0.90 66.96
C ASN A 43 6.83 1.14 65.46
N PRO A 44 5.68 0.67 64.94
CA PRO A 44 5.35 0.79 63.52
C PRO A 44 4.71 2.14 63.13
N GLN A 45 4.58 3.10 64.05
CA GLN A 45 3.89 4.39 63.77
C GLN A 45 4.54 5.22 62.64
N GLY A 46 5.81 4.95 62.30
CA GLY A 46 6.54 5.62 61.22
C GLY A 46 6.47 4.95 59.85
N ILE A 47 5.74 3.83 59.70
CA ILE A 47 5.69 3.06 58.46
C ILE A 47 4.27 2.88 57.93
N LYS A 48 4.14 2.63 56.62
CA LYS A 48 2.89 2.19 56.01
C LYS A 48 2.59 0.75 56.44
N THR A 49 1.37 0.48 56.90
CA THR A 49 0.93 -0.87 57.33
C THR A 49 -0.18 -1.47 56.46
N THR A 50 -0.60 -0.75 55.40
CA THR A 50 -1.58 -1.22 54.41
C THR A 50 -1.01 -1.04 53.02
N TYR A 51 -1.02 -2.10 52.21
CA TYR A 51 -0.43 -2.12 50.85
C TYR A 51 -1.40 -2.73 49.83
N GLU A 52 -1.16 -2.49 48.55
CA GLU A 52 -1.79 -3.21 47.43
C GLU A 52 -0.93 -4.42 47.00
N ILE A 53 -1.52 -5.37 46.27
CA ILE A 53 -0.76 -6.48 45.67
C ILE A 53 0.37 -5.90 44.80
N GLU A 54 1.58 -6.48 44.93
CA GLU A 54 2.81 -6.06 44.25
C GLU A 54 3.34 -4.65 44.58
N GLU A 55 2.71 -3.93 45.51
CA GLU A 55 3.22 -2.64 45.97
C GLU A 55 4.58 -2.80 46.70
N GLU A 56 5.50 -1.86 46.50
CA GLU A 56 6.81 -1.85 47.15
C GLU A 56 6.69 -1.57 48.65
N VAL A 57 7.30 -2.43 49.48
CA VAL A 57 7.30 -2.32 50.94
C VAL A 57 8.57 -1.65 51.43
N SER A 58 8.42 -0.59 52.24
CA SER A 58 9.53 0.07 52.93
C SER A 58 9.30 0.11 54.45
N PHE A 59 10.36 -0.16 55.20
CA PHE A 59 10.42 0.02 56.65
C PHE A 59 11.28 1.21 57.06
N ASP A 60 11.57 2.12 56.13
CA ASP A 60 12.25 3.38 56.43
C ASP A 60 11.33 4.25 57.30
N GLY A 61 11.68 4.38 58.59
CA GLY A 61 10.84 5.03 59.61
C GLY A 61 10.45 4.13 60.78
N LEU A 62 10.79 2.84 60.73
CA LEU A 62 10.61 1.92 61.85
C LEU A 62 11.55 2.31 63.01
N VAL A 63 11.01 2.44 64.22
CA VAL A 63 11.79 2.70 65.44
C VAL A 63 11.86 1.43 66.27
N MET A 64 13.08 0.99 66.58
CA MET A 64 13.34 -0.28 67.27
C MET A 64 14.27 -0.04 68.46
N THR A 65 13.91 -0.58 69.63
CA THR A 65 14.68 -0.39 70.87
C THR A 65 14.84 -1.70 71.61
N ALA A 66 16.08 -2.07 71.93
CA ALA A 66 16.41 -3.21 72.78
C ALA A 66 16.62 -2.77 74.23
N PHE A 67 16.15 -3.56 75.20
CA PHE A 67 16.26 -3.29 76.63
C PHE A 67 17.11 -4.36 77.31
N PHE A 68 17.93 -3.98 78.28
CA PHE A 68 18.82 -4.89 79.00
C PHE A 68 18.56 -4.96 80.50
N ASN A 69 18.97 -6.06 81.13
CA ASN A 69 18.77 -6.34 82.56
C ASN A 69 19.47 -5.34 83.51
N ASP A 70 20.41 -4.53 83.01
CA ASP A 70 21.07 -3.44 83.73
C ASP A 70 20.35 -2.08 83.60
N LYS A 71 19.17 -2.06 82.95
CA LYS A 71 18.32 -0.89 82.66
C LYS A 71 18.86 0.05 81.58
N THR A 72 19.83 -0.39 80.78
CA THR A 72 20.25 0.34 79.56
C THR A 72 19.36 -0.02 78.37
N THR A 73 19.38 0.82 77.34
CA THR A 73 18.63 0.65 76.09
C THR A 73 19.50 0.98 74.89
N ASP A 74 19.32 0.26 73.79
CA ASP A 74 19.98 0.52 72.50
C ASP A 74 18.94 0.76 71.39
N ASP A 75 19.17 1.80 70.59
CA ASP A 75 18.44 2.01 69.33
C ASP A 75 18.98 1.05 68.27
N VAL A 76 18.11 0.23 67.70
CA VAL A 76 18.49 -0.83 66.75
C VAL A 76 18.24 -0.35 65.33
N ALA A 77 19.23 -0.51 64.45
CA ALA A 77 19.10 -0.16 63.04
C ALA A 77 18.41 -1.29 62.24
N LEU A 78 17.69 -0.93 61.17
CA LEU A 78 17.05 -1.91 60.28
C LEU A 78 18.06 -2.92 59.68
N SER A 79 19.32 -2.51 59.49
CA SER A 79 20.40 -3.38 59.02
C SER A 79 20.85 -4.45 60.01
N GLU A 80 20.43 -4.36 61.27
CA GLU A 80 20.86 -5.27 62.36
C GLU A 80 19.82 -6.33 62.72
N VAL A 81 18.66 -6.30 62.06
CA VAL A 81 17.56 -7.24 62.31
C VAL A 81 17.37 -8.20 61.15
N LYS A 82 16.69 -9.31 61.44
CA LYS A 82 16.16 -10.22 60.42
C LYS A 82 14.64 -10.12 60.38
N ILE A 83 14.10 -10.13 59.18
CA ILE A 83 12.66 -9.97 58.92
C ILE A 83 12.13 -11.28 58.37
N TYR A 84 11.08 -11.81 58.99
CA TYR A 84 10.45 -13.06 58.61
C TYR A 84 8.98 -12.88 58.26
N LEU A 85 8.54 -13.65 57.26
CA LEU A 85 7.13 -13.87 56.95
C LEU A 85 6.83 -15.35 57.18
N GLY A 86 6.15 -15.67 58.28
CA GLY A 86 6.07 -17.06 58.76
C GLY A 86 7.45 -17.56 59.23
N GLU A 87 7.94 -18.64 58.63
CA GLU A 87 9.28 -19.20 58.91
C GLU A 87 10.37 -18.74 57.91
N GLU A 88 10.00 -17.99 56.87
CA GLU A 88 10.92 -17.60 55.79
C GLU A 88 11.63 -16.27 56.10
N ASP A 89 12.96 -16.23 56.00
CA ASP A 89 13.78 -15.00 56.09
C ASP A 89 13.64 -14.20 54.77
N ILE A 90 13.02 -13.03 54.87
CA ILE A 90 12.72 -12.13 53.74
C ILE A 90 13.50 -10.81 53.83
N THR A 91 14.54 -10.73 54.68
CA THR A 91 15.30 -9.50 54.95
C THR A 91 15.83 -8.82 53.67
N SER A 92 16.18 -9.61 52.64
CA SER A 92 16.67 -9.10 51.35
C SER A 92 15.59 -8.95 50.27
N ASN A 93 14.32 -9.30 50.55
CA ASN A 93 13.25 -9.27 49.57
C ASN A 93 11.87 -9.04 50.23
N LEU A 94 11.61 -7.78 50.61
CA LEU A 94 10.35 -7.39 51.26
C LEU A 94 9.13 -7.47 50.32
N SER A 95 9.32 -7.54 48.99
CA SER A 95 8.22 -7.68 48.02
C SER A 95 7.37 -8.94 48.24
N LYS A 96 7.92 -9.96 48.92
CA LYS A 96 7.17 -11.17 49.29
C LYS A 96 5.95 -10.90 50.18
N ILE A 97 5.95 -9.80 50.93
CA ILE A 97 4.83 -9.41 51.80
C ILE A 97 3.58 -9.12 50.96
N THR A 98 3.74 -8.47 49.80
CA THR A 98 2.65 -7.96 48.94
C THR A 98 2.29 -8.88 47.77
N GLN A 99 2.90 -10.08 47.64
CA GLN A 99 2.58 -11.02 46.55
C GLN A 99 1.17 -11.63 46.64
N THR A 100 0.57 -11.66 47.83
CA THR A 100 -0.76 -12.24 48.03
C THR A 100 -1.58 -11.43 49.00
N LYS A 101 -2.89 -11.31 48.73
CA LYS A 101 -3.81 -10.56 49.57
C LYS A 101 -3.96 -11.13 50.99
N GLY A 102 -4.42 -10.27 51.89
CA GLY A 102 -4.78 -10.58 53.26
C GLY A 102 -3.85 -9.97 54.30
N LYS A 103 -4.15 -10.26 55.57
CA LYS A 103 -3.32 -9.85 56.70
C LYS A 103 -2.06 -10.71 56.80
N LYS A 104 -0.91 -10.06 56.96
CA LYS A 104 0.42 -10.67 57.08
C LYS A 104 1.01 -10.26 58.42
N THR A 105 1.47 -11.24 59.19
CA THR A 105 2.26 -10.98 60.41
C THR A 105 3.72 -11.04 60.03
N VAL A 106 4.42 -9.92 60.16
CA VAL A 106 5.86 -9.80 59.91
C VAL A 106 6.58 -9.84 61.25
N LYS A 107 7.48 -10.80 61.41
CA LYS A 107 8.28 -10.98 62.62
C LYS A 107 9.66 -10.36 62.42
N ILE A 108 10.04 -9.46 63.31
CA ILE A 108 11.34 -8.78 63.28
C ILE A 108 12.16 -9.29 64.46
N VAL A 109 13.29 -9.90 64.16
CA VAL A 109 14.15 -10.59 65.13
C VAL A 109 15.45 -9.83 65.28
N TYR A 110 15.82 -9.54 66.53
CA TYR A 110 17.11 -8.95 66.89
C TYR A 110 17.90 -9.93 67.73
N SER A 111 19.08 -10.33 67.24
CA SER A 111 19.95 -11.31 67.89
C SER A 111 21.30 -10.69 68.22
N THR A 112 21.70 -10.76 69.49
CA THR A 112 23.00 -10.30 69.97
C THR A 112 23.72 -11.41 70.73
N LYS A 113 24.98 -11.19 71.11
CA LYS A 113 25.69 -12.09 72.03
C LYS A 113 25.10 -12.12 73.46
N TYR A 114 24.14 -11.24 73.75
CA TYR A 114 23.49 -11.09 75.05
C TYR A 114 22.05 -11.62 75.05
N GLY A 115 21.56 -12.19 73.94
CA GLY A 115 20.20 -12.74 73.82
C GLY A 115 19.60 -12.50 72.45
N GLU A 116 18.47 -13.15 72.20
CA GLU A 116 17.63 -12.98 71.02
C GLU A 116 16.19 -12.73 71.48
N ASP A 117 15.52 -11.77 70.84
CA ASP A 117 14.12 -11.46 71.07
C ASP A 117 13.49 -10.93 69.77
N PHE A 118 12.17 -10.84 69.73
CA PHE A 118 11.44 -10.46 68.52
C PHE A 118 10.21 -9.61 68.82
N ALA A 119 9.79 -8.85 67.82
CA ALA A 119 8.50 -8.19 67.81
C ALA A 119 7.76 -8.50 66.51
N GLU A 120 6.43 -8.44 66.56
CA GLU A 120 5.57 -8.69 65.41
C GLU A 120 4.79 -7.43 65.04
N ILE A 121 4.69 -7.17 63.74
CA ILE A 121 3.84 -6.12 63.18
C ILE A 121 2.84 -6.75 62.19
N GLU A 122 1.63 -6.20 62.15
CA GLU A 122 0.59 -6.63 61.21
C GLU A 122 0.56 -5.69 59.99
N ILE A 123 0.63 -6.28 58.80
CA ILE A 123 0.51 -5.59 57.52
C ILE A 123 -0.72 -6.12 56.79
N THR A 124 -1.56 -5.25 56.23
CA THR A 124 -2.73 -5.65 55.44
C THR A 124 -2.48 -5.42 53.95
N VAL A 125 -2.66 -6.45 53.12
CA VAL A 125 -2.55 -6.36 51.66
C VAL A 125 -3.93 -6.47 51.02
N ASN A 126 -4.34 -5.42 50.30
CA ASN A 126 -5.62 -5.34 49.61
C ASN A 126 -5.47 -5.71 48.12
N ASP A 127 -6.58 -6.10 47.48
CA ASP A 127 -6.65 -6.19 46.02
C ASP A 127 -6.42 -4.78 45.43
N LYS A 128 -5.78 -4.72 44.25
CA LYS A 128 -5.70 -3.48 43.49
C LYS A 128 -7.14 -3.08 43.12
N PRO A 129 -7.58 -1.82 43.33
CA PRO A 129 -8.89 -1.42 42.85
C PRO A 129 -8.93 -1.64 41.34
N ASP A 130 -9.96 -2.36 40.86
CA ASP A 130 -10.26 -2.39 39.43
C ASP A 130 -10.46 -0.92 39.02
N GLU A 131 -9.56 -0.37 38.21
CA GLU A 131 -9.75 0.94 37.59
C GLU A 131 -10.98 0.83 36.71
N ARG A 132 -12.15 1.16 37.28
CA ARG A 132 -13.40 1.25 36.55
C ARG A 132 -13.34 2.51 35.71
N VAL A 133 -12.93 2.33 34.47
CA VAL A 133 -12.95 3.38 33.48
C VAL A 133 -14.37 3.52 32.96
N THR A 134 -14.89 4.74 32.86
CA THR A 134 -16.24 4.98 32.34
C THR A 134 -16.18 5.30 30.85
N ILE A 135 -16.90 4.53 30.02
CA ILE A 135 -16.98 4.78 28.56
C ILE A 135 -18.01 5.88 28.27
N LEU A 136 -17.56 6.90 27.53
CA LEU A 136 -18.37 8.01 27.02
C LEU A 136 -18.92 7.76 25.61
N GLY A 137 -18.27 6.90 24.82
CA GLY A 137 -18.75 6.53 23.50
C GLY A 137 -18.04 5.32 22.92
N PHE A 138 -18.81 4.51 22.20
CA PHE A 138 -18.34 3.29 21.56
C PHE A 138 -18.74 3.28 20.08
N ASN A 139 -17.77 3.45 19.19
CA ASN A 139 -18.01 3.69 17.76
C ASN A 139 -17.37 2.63 16.87
N GLU A 140 -17.90 2.51 15.65
CA GLU A 140 -17.26 1.69 14.61
C GLU A 140 -15.85 2.19 14.30
N PRO A 141 -14.88 1.28 14.07
CA PRO A 141 -13.56 1.65 13.57
C PRO A 141 -13.65 2.46 12.26
N SER A 142 -12.76 3.44 12.10
CA SER A 142 -12.66 4.26 10.87
C SER A 142 -12.65 3.45 9.56
N PHE A 143 -11.94 2.31 9.50
CA PHE A 143 -11.89 1.49 8.28
C PHE A 143 -13.26 0.93 7.86
N ILE A 144 -14.16 0.64 8.81
CA ILE A 144 -15.52 0.18 8.52
C ILE A 144 -16.32 1.33 7.89
N SER A 145 -16.22 2.51 8.49
CA SER A 145 -16.89 3.72 8.00
C SER A 145 -16.43 4.06 6.57
N GLU A 146 -15.13 3.96 6.30
CA GLU A 146 -14.56 4.21 4.99
C GLU A 146 -14.98 3.18 3.95
N PHE A 147 -14.91 1.89 4.27
CA PHE A 147 -15.42 0.82 3.40
C PHE A 147 -16.91 1.04 3.06
N LYS A 148 -17.76 1.31 4.06
CA LYS A 148 -19.19 1.60 3.86
C LYS A 148 -19.40 2.84 2.99
N ALA A 149 -18.59 3.89 3.18
CA ALA A 149 -18.67 5.10 2.37
C ALA A 149 -18.31 4.82 0.90
N ASN A 150 -17.22 4.10 0.65
CA ASN A 150 -16.73 3.81 -0.71
C ASN A 150 -17.67 2.86 -1.47
N THR A 151 -18.19 1.82 -0.80
CA THR A 151 -19.18 0.89 -1.37
C THR A 151 -20.53 1.57 -1.61
N THR A 152 -20.98 2.46 -0.71
CA THR A 152 -22.22 3.23 -0.91
C THR A 152 -22.10 4.25 -2.04
N ALA A 153 -20.94 4.91 -2.15
CA ALA A 153 -20.67 5.89 -3.20
C ALA A 153 -20.42 5.25 -4.56
N ALA A 154 -20.10 3.95 -4.61
CA ALA A 154 -19.86 3.22 -5.85
C ALA A 154 -21.04 3.34 -6.82
N THR A 155 -20.73 3.49 -8.11
CA THR A 155 -21.75 3.74 -9.13
C THR A 155 -21.35 3.16 -10.48
N ASN A 156 -22.35 2.76 -11.26
CA ASN A 156 -22.21 2.37 -12.67
C ASN A 156 -22.68 3.49 -13.62
N ASP A 157 -23.15 4.61 -13.08
CA ASP A 157 -23.55 5.78 -13.87
C ASP A 157 -22.31 6.57 -14.30
N LYS A 158 -21.89 6.34 -15.55
CA LYS A 158 -20.73 7.01 -16.16
C LYS A 158 -20.93 8.52 -16.38
N THR A 159 -22.16 9.02 -16.21
CA THR A 159 -22.47 10.46 -16.33
C THR A 159 -22.32 11.21 -14.99
N ASP A 160 -22.10 10.50 -13.88
CA ASP A 160 -21.82 11.11 -12.58
C ASP A 160 -20.54 11.96 -12.66
N ALA A 161 -20.61 13.22 -12.21
CA ALA A 161 -19.49 14.15 -12.29
C ALA A 161 -18.23 13.68 -11.53
N ASN A 162 -18.41 12.79 -10.54
CA ASN A 162 -17.33 12.19 -9.77
C ASN A 162 -17.17 10.69 -10.09
N PHE A 163 -17.71 10.21 -11.22
CA PHE A 163 -17.65 8.80 -11.62
C PHE A 163 -16.22 8.24 -11.54
N GLU A 164 -15.24 9.00 -12.03
CA GLU A 164 -13.83 8.59 -12.06
C GLU A 164 -13.25 8.35 -10.67
N GLN A 165 -13.75 9.05 -9.65
CA GLN A 165 -13.24 8.97 -8.28
C GLN A 165 -13.89 7.85 -7.46
N LYS A 166 -14.99 7.28 -7.97
CA LYS A 166 -15.79 6.25 -7.30
C LYS A 166 -15.45 4.87 -7.83
N PHE A 167 -15.65 3.83 -7.04
CA PHE A 167 -15.62 2.44 -7.52
C PHE A 167 -16.83 2.13 -8.41
N PHE A 168 -16.76 1.07 -9.21
CA PHE A 168 -17.95 0.51 -9.85
C PHE A 168 -18.83 -0.18 -8.80
N LYS A 169 -20.15 -0.07 -8.99
CA LYS A 169 -21.11 -0.72 -8.10
C LYS A 169 -21.25 -2.19 -8.48
N ASN A 170 -21.00 -3.10 -7.54
CA ASN A 170 -21.26 -4.51 -7.76
C ASN A 170 -22.76 -4.82 -7.59
N SER A 171 -23.28 -5.83 -8.30
CA SER A 171 -24.69 -6.20 -8.27
C SER A 171 -25.07 -7.14 -7.11
N GLY A 172 -24.09 -7.61 -6.34
CA GLY A 172 -24.28 -8.50 -5.18
C GLY A 172 -23.90 -7.85 -3.85
N THR A 173 -24.02 -8.61 -2.76
CA THR A 173 -23.55 -8.18 -1.43
C THR A 173 -22.03 -8.02 -1.43
N GLU A 174 -21.55 -6.81 -1.16
CA GLU A 174 -20.13 -6.51 -1.01
C GLU A 174 -19.72 -6.85 0.43
N TYR A 175 -18.92 -7.90 0.60
CA TYR A 175 -18.35 -8.28 1.89
C TYR A 175 -17.02 -7.56 2.08
N TYR A 176 -16.75 -7.14 3.31
CA TYR A 176 -15.40 -6.76 3.71
C TYR A 176 -14.54 -8.02 3.79
N LEU A 177 -13.40 -8.01 3.11
CA LEU A 177 -12.52 -9.17 3.03
C LEU A 177 -11.50 -9.15 4.19
N VAL A 178 -11.20 -10.34 4.71
CA VAL A 178 -10.16 -10.56 5.72
C VAL A 178 -9.36 -11.79 5.34
N GLY A 179 -8.05 -11.73 5.54
CA GLY A 179 -7.12 -12.84 5.35
C GLY A 179 -7.09 -13.81 6.53
N ASP A 180 -6.66 -15.04 6.29
CA ASP A 180 -6.40 -16.09 7.28
C ASP A 180 -4.91 -16.27 7.64
N ASP A 181 -3.97 -15.72 6.86
CA ASP A 181 -2.53 -15.90 7.11
C ASP A 181 -2.00 -15.15 8.36
N ASN A 182 -2.81 -14.23 8.90
CA ASN A 182 -2.56 -13.55 10.17
C ASN A 182 -3.87 -13.07 10.79
N ALA A 183 -3.84 -12.77 12.09
CA ALA A 183 -5.04 -12.34 12.79
C ALA A 183 -5.58 -10.98 12.29
N PHE A 184 -6.87 -10.93 12.01
CA PHE A 184 -7.61 -9.72 11.66
C PHE A 184 -7.84 -8.85 12.90
N LYS A 185 -7.45 -7.58 12.84
CA LYS A 185 -7.67 -6.58 13.89
C LYS A 185 -9.06 -5.97 13.78
N PHE A 186 -9.88 -6.17 14.80
CA PHE A 186 -11.18 -5.53 14.93
C PHE A 186 -11.32 -4.87 16.30
N LEU A 187 -10.90 -3.61 16.36
CA LEU A 187 -10.92 -2.79 17.57
C LEU A 187 -11.85 -1.59 17.36
N PRO A 188 -13.11 -1.66 17.82
CA PRO A 188 -13.99 -0.50 17.90
C PRO A 188 -13.37 0.65 18.71
N GLU A 189 -13.73 1.88 18.37
CA GLU A 189 -13.21 3.08 19.02
C GLU A 189 -13.96 3.33 20.32
N ALA A 190 -13.29 3.12 21.45
CA ALA A 190 -13.83 3.35 22.78
C ALA A 190 -13.22 4.62 23.39
N THR A 191 -14.04 5.63 23.65
CA THR A 191 -13.63 6.86 24.33
C THR A 191 -14.05 6.80 25.78
N VAL A 192 -13.11 7.10 26.66
CA VAL A 192 -13.28 7.07 28.11
C VAL A 192 -13.10 8.44 28.73
N PHE A 193 -13.70 8.64 29.90
CA PHE A 193 -13.47 9.81 30.73
C PHE A 193 -12.48 9.48 31.84
N ASP A 194 -11.39 10.25 31.94
CA ASP A 194 -10.53 10.21 33.11
C ASP A 194 -11.04 11.23 34.15
N GLU A 195 -11.54 10.72 35.27
CA GLU A 195 -12.06 11.52 36.37
C GLU A 195 -10.96 12.30 37.13
N GLN A 196 -9.69 11.88 37.03
CA GLN A 196 -8.58 12.50 37.76
C GLN A 196 -8.14 13.83 37.12
N ASP A 197 -8.13 13.89 35.79
CA ASP A 197 -7.68 15.06 35.04
C ASP A 197 -8.81 15.76 34.25
N PHE A 198 -10.04 15.23 34.32
CA PHE A 198 -11.21 15.70 33.59
C PHE A 198 -11.00 15.71 32.07
N SER A 199 -10.23 14.75 31.56
CA SER A 199 -9.95 14.59 30.14
C SER A 199 -10.70 13.41 29.53
N THR A 200 -10.68 13.34 28.20
CA THR A 200 -11.18 12.20 27.43
C THR A 200 -10.03 11.54 26.70
N GLU A 201 -9.95 10.23 26.76
CA GLU A 201 -8.95 9.43 26.05
C GLU A 201 -9.64 8.39 25.17
N THR A 202 -9.09 8.11 23.99
CA THR A 202 -9.50 6.94 23.20
C THR A 202 -8.62 5.76 23.56
N LEU A 203 -9.24 4.67 24.01
CA LEU A 203 -8.53 3.45 24.36
C LEU A 203 -7.85 2.86 23.13
N THR A 204 -6.56 2.55 23.28
CA THR A 204 -5.77 1.85 22.26
C THR A 204 -5.94 0.33 22.33
N SER A 205 -6.51 -0.19 23.42
CA SER A 205 -6.94 -1.57 23.59
C SER A 205 -7.91 -1.68 24.77
N PHE A 206 -8.76 -2.71 24.76
CA PHE A 206 -9.58 -3.12 25.91
C PHE A 206 -9.84 -4.63 25.84
N LYS A 207 -10.21 -5.25 26.96
CA LYS A 207 -10.62 -6.66 26.96
C LYS A 207 -12.02 -6.76 26.33
N ALA A 208 -12.13 -7.46 25.21
CA ALA A 208 -13.38 -7.66 24.50
C ALA A 208 -14.25 -8.79 25.09
N ASN A 209 -15.56 -8.59 25.06
CA ASN A 209 -16.56 -9.65 25.13
C ASN A 209 -17.19 -9.84 23.74
N SER A 210 -16.69 -10.81 22.99
CA SER A 210 -17.11 -10.99 21.59
C SER A 210 -18.05 -12.16 21.36
N THR A 211 -18.96 -12.01 20.39
CA THR A 211 -19.76 -13.09 19.79
C THR A 211 -19.35 -13.25 18.32
N VAL A 212 -19.20 -14.50 17.86
CA VAL A 212 -18.89 -14.81 16.46
C VAL A 212 -19.98 -15.72 15.90
N LYS A 213 -20.51 -15.37 14.73
CA LYS A 213 -21.44 -16.21 13.97
C LYS A 213 -20.86 -16.52 12.60
N VAL A 214 -21.21 -17.68 12.04
CA VAL A 214 -20.86 -18.06 10.67
C VAL A 214 -22.13 -18.20 9.83
N LEU A 215 -22.08 -17.74 8.58
CA LEU A 215 -23.19 -17.93 7.63
C LEU A 215 -23.27 -19.40 7.21
N ASP A 216 -24.41 -20.03 7.48
CA ASP A 216 -24.71 -21.41 7.08
C ASP A 216 -26.00 -21.44 6.26
N GLY A 217 -25.85 -21.71 4.95
CA GLY A 217 -26.94 -21.54 3.99
C GLY A 217 -27.34 -20.06 3.84
N THR A 218 -28.43 -19.67 4.52
CA THR A 218 -28.98 -18.30 4.46
C THR A 218 -29.04 -17.61 5.82
N GLU A 219 -28.63 -18.28 6.90
CA GLU A 219 -28.74 -17.75 8.27
C GLU A 219 -27.38 -17.76 8.98
N PHE A 220 -27.18 -16.79 9.88
CA PHE A 220 -26.00 -16.75 10.74
C PHE A 220 -26.21 -17.63 11.98
N VAL A 221 -25.33 -18.61 12.17
CA VAL A 221 -25.32 -19.52 13.32
C VAL A 221 -24.21 -19.09 14.29
N THR A 222 -24.57 -18.86 15.56
CA THR A 222 -23.61 -18.52 16.61
C THR A 222 -22.67 -19.68 16.92
N LEU A 223 -21.37 -19.39 16.93
CA LEU A 223 -20.33 -20.36 17.29
C LEU A 223 -20.24 -20.55 18.80
N THR A 224 -19.83 -21.75 19.20
CA THR A 224 -19.58 -22.05 20.62
C THR A 224 -18.25 -21.45 21.03
N LYS A 225 -18.27 -20.48 21.96
CA LYS A 225 -17.09 -19.83 22.54
C LYS A 225 -16.56 -20.66 23.71
N GLY A 226 -15.26 -20.96 23.71
CA GLY A 226 -14.56 -21.61 24.82
C GLY A 226 -13.23 -20.90 25.13
N LEU A 227 -12.79 -20.90 26.38
CA LEU A 227 -11.47 -20.38 26.75
C LEU A 227 -10.40 -21.40 26.35
N LYS A 228 -9.36 -20.95 25.65
CA LYS A 228 -8.23 -21.80 25.26
C LYS A 228 -7.47 -22.26 26.50
N GLN A 229 -7.17 -23.56 26.56
CA GLN A 229 -6.53 -24.14 27.73
C GLN A 229 -5.17 -23.49 28.02
N GLY A 230 -5.00 -23.00 29.25
CA GLY A 230 -3.74 -22.37 29.70
C GLY A 230 -3.62 -20.88 29.39
N GLU A 231 -4.61 -20.29 28.72
CA GLU A 231 -4.65 -18.86 28.38
C GLU A 231 -5.76 -18.16 29.18
N SER A 232 -5.56 -16.88 29.51
CA SER A 232 -6.55 -16.08 30.25
C SER A 232 -7.46 -15.23 29.36
N ASN A 233 -7.01 -14.90 28.15
CA ASN A 233 -7.69 -13.94 27.26
C ASN A 233 -7.82 -14.45 25.82
N VAL A 234 -7.53 -15.73 25.57
CA VAL A 234 -7.62 -16.32 24.24
C VAL A 234 -8.82 -17.27 24.19
N TYR A 235 -9.72 -17.03 23.25
CA TYR A 235 -10.95 -17.80 23.09
C TYR A 235 -10.98 -18.52 21.74
N GLU A 236 -11.50 -19.74 21.76
CA GLU A 236 -11.68 -20.59 20.59
C GLU A 236 -13.17 -20.66 20.25
N TYR A 237 -13.51 -20.44 18.98
CA TYR A 237 -14.87 -20.47 18.47
C TYR A 237 -15.07 -21.67 17.55
N HIS A 238 -15.96 -22.57 17.97
CA HIS A 238 -16.21 -23.83 17.28
C HIS A 238 -17.60 -23.89 16.66
N LYS A 239 -17.68 -24.52 15.48
CA LYS A 239 -18.91 -25.11 14.95
C LYS A 239 -18.85 -26.61 15.23
N ASP A 240 -19.76 -27.09 16.07
CA ASP A 240 -19.70 -28.44 16.62
C ASP A 240 -18.34 -28.71 17.30
N THR A 241 -17.47 -29.50 16.65
CA THR A 241 -16.11 -29.80 17.14
C THR A 241 -15.00 -29.09 16.36
N THR A 242 -15.34 -28.43 15.25
CA THR A 242 -14.36 -27.82 14.33
C THR A 242 -14.04 -26.40 14.79
N LEU A 243 -12.77 -26.13 15.10
CA LEU A 243 -12.28 -24.77 15.37
C LEU A 243 -12.32 -23.95 14.09
N LEU A 244 -12.94 -22.77 14.15
CA LEU A 244 -13.01 -21.85 13.01
C LEU A 244 -12.27 -20.53 13.27
N VAL A 245 -12.34 -20.00 14.50
CA VAL A 245 -11.75 -18.70 14.84
C VAL A 245 -11.10 -18.76 16.22
N THR A 246 -9.91 -18.16 16.36
CA THR A 246 -9.26 -17.91 17.64
C THR A 246 -9.23 -16.41 17.91
N GLU A 247 -9.84 -15.94 18.99
CA GLU A 247 -9.83 -14.55 19.42
C GLU A 247 -8.75 -14.32 20.47
N ASN A 248 -7.98 -13.25 20.36
CA ASN A 248 -7.28 -12.65 21.50
C ASN A 248 -8.06 -11.41 21.97
N ALA A 249 -8.79 -11.56 23.07
CA ALA A 249 -9.74 -10.56 23.55
C ALA A 249 -9.07 -9.26 24.02
N THR A 250 -7.81 -9.31 24.45
CA THR A 250 -7.04 -8.12 24.85
C THR A 250 -6.40 -7.42 23.65
N ALA A 251 -5.94 -8.18 22.65
CA ALA A 251 -5.37 -7.63 21.43
C ALA A 251 -6.45 -7.20 20.41
N ASN A 252 -7.71 -7.60 20.62
CA ASN A 252 -8.84 -7.34 19.71
C ASN A 252 -8.57 -7.90 18.31
N THR A 253 -8.06 -9.13 18.26
CA THR A 253 -7.71 -9.82 17.03
C THR A 253 -8.45 -11.14 16.89
N PHE A 254 -8.85 -11.46 15.66
CA PHE A 254 -9.52 -12.69 15.28
C PHE A 254 -8.68 -13.42 14.23
N ASP A 255 -8.18 -14.59 14.59
CA ASP A 255 -7.37 -15.46 13.75
C ASP A 255 -8.25 -16.56 13.16
N PHE A 256 -8.37 -16.59 11.83
CA PHE A 256 -9.25 -17.48 11.10
C PHE A 256 -8.48 -18.73 10.67
N ALA A 257 -9.03 -19.91 10.92
CA ALA A 257 -8.36 -21.16 10.52
C ALA A 257 -8.39 -21.35 8.99
N ASP A 258 -7.37 -22.01 8.40
CA ASP A 258 -7.22 -22.24 6.95
C ASP A 258 -8.50 -22.81 6.30
N GLY A 259 -9.21 -23.68 7.02
CA GLY A 259 -10.47 -24.30 6.54
C GLY A 259 -11.65 -23.33 6.40
N THR A 260 -11.47 -22.05 6.73
CA THR A 260 -12.51 -21.02 6.69
C THR A 260 -12.47 -20.14 5.44
N VAL A 261 -11.46 -20.27 4.58
CA VAL A 261 -11.40 -19.54 3.30
C VAL A 261 -12.71 -19.70 2.52
N GLY A 262 -13.31 -18.58 2.15
CA GLY A 262 -14.60 -18.50 1.46
C GLY A 262 -15.83 -18.44 2.37
N MET A 263 -15.70 -18.69 3.68
CA MET A 263 -16.78 -18.54 4.65
C MET A 263 -17.03 -17.06 5.02
N VAL A 264 -18.24 -16.77 5.49
CA VAL A 264 -18.67 -15.43 5.91
C VAL A 264 -19.00 -15.46 7.40
N PHE A 265 -18.49 -14.48 8.15
CA PHE A 265 -18.67 -14.36 9.59
C PHE A 265 -19.28 -13.02 9.96
N GLU A 266 -20.07 -13.00 11.04
CA GLU A 266 -20.47 -11.79 11.74
C GLU A 266 -19.72 -11.74 13.07
N LEU A 267 -18.89 -10.72 13.25
CA LEU A 267 -18.14 -10.45 14.47
C LEU A 267 -18.88 -9.37 15.26
N SER A 268 -19.17 -9.59 16.54
CA SER A 268 -19.77 -8.59 17.43
C SER A 268 -18.85 -8.38 18.62
N VAL A 269 -18.39 -7.16 18.86
CA VAL A 269 -17.46 -6.80 19.94
C VAL A 269 -18.08 -5.76 20.86
N GLN A 270 -17.95 -5.96 22.17
CA GLN A 270 -18.19 -4.95 23.19
C GLN A 270 -17.09 -5.01 24.25
N PRO A 271 -16.76 -3.90 24.94
CA PRO A 271 -15.88 -3.91 26.10
C PRO A 271 -16.41 -4.85 27.20
N ASN A 272 -15.49 -5.59 27.83
CA ASN A 272 -15.78 -6.44 28.98
C ASN A 272 -15.43 -5.72 30.28
N GLU A 273 -16.21 -5.97 31.35
CA GLU A 273 -15.91 -5.50 32.72
C GLU A 273 -15.80 -3.97 32.87
N ILE A 274 -16.50 -3.20 32.03
CA ILE A 274 -16.51 -1.73 32.05
C ILE A 274 -17.95 -1.21 32.29
N ASP A 275 -18.10 -0.22 33.19
CA ASP A 275 -19.37 0.46 33.45
C ASP A 275 -19.64 1.48 32.33
N TYR A 276 -20.82 1.40 31.70
CA TYR A 276 -21.23 2.30 30.61
C TYR A 276 -22.13 3.42 31.13
N ILE A 277 -21.98 4.64 30.60
CA ILE A 277 -22.98 5.72 30.80
C ILE A 277 -24.21 5.52 29.91
N PHE A 278 -24.07 4.80 28.79
CA PHE A 278 -25.11 4.55 27.79
C PHE A 278 -25.28 3.05 27.54
N ASP A 279 -26.50 2.59 27.20
CA ASP A 279 -26.70 1.24 26.63
C ASP A 279 -26.06 1.22 25.23
N ASP A 280 -24.74 1.12 25.16
CA ASP A 280 -24.04 0.98 23.89
C ASP A 280 -24.10 -0.49 23.46
N ASP A 281 -24.88 -0.74 22.41
CA ASP A 281 -24.97 -2.04 21.75
C ASP A 281 -23.60 -2.49 21.22
N ALA A 282 -23.35 -3.81 21.22
CA ALA A 282 -22.13 -4.37 20.62
C ALA A 282 -21.99 -3.95 19.15
N ILE A 283 -20.79 -3.53 18.75
CA ILE A 283 -20.50 -3.18 17.36
C ILE A 283 -20.33 -4.46 16.56
N SER A 284 -21.15 -4.63 15.54
CA SER A 284 -21.20 -5.83 14.71
C SER A 284 -20.75 -5.56 13.27
N PHE A 285 -19.96 -6.47 12.70
CA PHE A 285 -19.44 -6.34 11.36
C PHE A 285 -19.35 -7.68 10.64
N THR A 286 -19.80 -7.71 9.38
CA THR A 286 -19.78 -8.91 8.54
C THR A 286 -18.54 -8.93 7.64
N VAL A 287 -17.77 -10.03 7.72
CA VAL A 287 -16.54 -10.23 6.96
C VAL A 287 -16.59 -11.54 6.17
N LYS A 288 -15.84 -11.62 5.07
CA LYS A 288 -15.60 -12.86 4.32
C LYS A 288 -14.12 -13.19 4.34
N VAL A 289 -13.79 -14.43 4.69
CA VAL A 289 -12.40 -14.90 4.75
C VAL A 289 -11.90 -15.24 3.35
N VAL A 290 -10.67 -14.83 3.05
CA VAL A 290 -9.92 -15.14 1.83
C VAL A 290 -8.54 -15.68 2.20
N ASP A 291 -7.93 -16.48 1.33
CA ASP A 291 -6.53 -16.90 1.45
C ASP A 291 -5.64 -15.67 1.23
N GLY A 292 -5.00 -15.19 2.29
CA GLY A 292 -4.13 -14.03 2.22
C GLY A 292 -3.75 -13.39 3.55
N PHE A 293 -2.82 -12.46 3.48
CA PHE A 293 -2.32 -11.71 4.62
C PHE A 293 -3.02 -10.34 4.78
N ASN A 294 -3.51 -10.05 5.99
CA ASN A 294 -4.07 -8.75 6.38
C ASN A 294 -2.97 -7.70 6.52
N VAL A 295 -2.95 -6.70 5.64
CA VAL A 295 -1.97 -5.61 5.58
C VAL A 295 -2.50 -4.37 6.31
N TYR A 296 -1.73 -3.91 7.29
CA TYR A 296 -1.99 -2.74 8.13
C TYR A 296 -0.95 -1.63 7.92
N LYS A 297 0.21 -1.93 7.34
CA LYS A 297 1.30 -0.97 7.12
C LYS A 297 1.88 -1.11 5.73
N ALA A 298 2.32 0.00 5.14
CA ALA A 298 2.92 0.03 3.80
C ALA A 298 4.11 -0.96 3.65
N GLY A 299 4.97 -1.07 4.66
CA GLY A 299 6.12 -1.98 4.64
C GLY A 299 5.76 -3.47 4.62
N GLU A 300 4.53 -3.85 4.99
CA GLU A 300 4.06 -5.24 4.93
C GLU A 300 3.74 -5.66 3.48
N LEU A 301 3.57 -4.71 2.55
CA LEU A 301 3.47 -4.99 1.11
C LEU A 301 4.72 -5.67 0.54
N ALA A 302 5.85 -5.64 1.26
CA ALA A 302 7.04 -6.42 0.95
C ALA A 302 6.75 -7.92 0.79
N LEU A 303 5.64 -8.43 1.36
CA LEU A 303 5.16 -9.79 1.14
C LEU A 303 4.84 -10.12 -0.31
N PHE A 304 4.51 -9.12 -1.14
CA PHE A 304 4.33 -9.30 -2.58
C PHE A 304 5.59 -9.87 -3.24
N ASP A 305 6.77 -9.44 -2.79
CA ASP A 305 8.02 -9.87 -3.39
C ASP A 305 8.41 -11.27 -2.89
N ASN A 306 8.75 -12.19 -3.80
CA ASN A 306 9.35 -13.50 -3.44
C ASN A 306 10.66 -13.80 -4.20
N THR A 307 11.31 -12.79 -4.75
CA THR A 307 12.46 -12.99 -5.64
C THR A 307 13.69 -12.23 -5.21
N GLN A 308 13.53 -11.02 -4.72
CA GLN A 308 14.59 -10.05 -4.52
C GLN A 308 15.02 -10.05 -3.05
N THR A 309 16.30 -10.35 -2.82
CA THR A 309 16.90 -10.43 -1.47
C THR A 309 16.92 -9.08 -0.75
N GLU A 310 16.86 -7.98 -1.50
CA GLU A 310 16.83 -6.60 -1.03
C GLU A 310 15.66 -6.33 -0.08
N TRP A 311 14.57 -7.10 -0.23
CA TRP A 311 13.38 -7.01 0.63
C TRP A 311 13.53 -7.66 2.00
N GLU A 312 14.55 -8.49 2.23
CA GLU A 312 14.70 -9.23 3.51
C GLU A 312 14.74 -8.29 4.73
N ALA A 313 15.51 -7.20 4.64
CA ALA A 313 15.62 -6.23 5.73
C ALA A 313 14.27 -5.54 6.03
N VAL A 314 13.50 -5.22 4.99
CA VAL A 314 12.17 -4.61 5.13
C VAL A 314 11.18 -5.62 5.73
N LYS A 315 11.23 -6.88 5.29
CA LYS A 315 10.38 -7.95 5.83
C LYS A 315 10.66 -8.20 7.32
N ILE A 316 11.94 -8.25 7.71
CA ILE A 316 12.33 -8.39 9.13
C ILE A 316 11.83 -7.19 9.95
N ALA A 317 12.06 -5.97 9.46
CA ALA A 317 11.65 -4.75 10.18
C ALA A 317 10.13 -4.63 10.37
N ASN A 318 9.34 -5.23 9.47
CA ASN A 318 7.88 -5.26 9.55
C ASN A 318 7.32 -6.55 10.17
N GLY A 319 8.16 -7.47 10.63
CA GLY A 319 7.72 -8.72 11.27
C GLY A 319 7.06 -9.73 10.32
N VAL A 320 7.32 -9.60 9.01
CA VAL A 320 6.75 -10.46 7.95
C VAL A 320 7.82 -11.33 7.28
N ALA A 321 8.99 -11.46 7.90
CA ALA A 321 10.01 -12.39 7.45
C ALA A 321 9.53 -13.84 7.59
N ASN A 322 9.77 -14.66 6.56
CA ASN A 322 9.35 -16.07 6.46
C ASN A 322 7.84 -16.33 6.40
N VAL A 323 7.02 -15.28 6.25
CA VAL A 323 5.59 -15.45 5.94
C VAL A 323 5.46 -15.80 4.46
N THR A 324 4.70 -16.85 4.17
CA THR A 324 4.29 -17.24 2.81
C THR A 324 2.79 -16.99 2.72
N THR A 325 2.33 -16.45 1.60
CA THR A 325 0.92 -16.07 1.43
C THR A 325 0.54 -16.09 -0.06
N ASN A 326 -0.70 -16.47 -0.35
CA ASN A 326 -1.27 -16.41 -1.70
C ASN A 326 -2.07 -15.13 -1.96
N GLY A 327 -2.10 -14.19 -1.01
CA GLY A 327 -2.79 -12.93 -1.22
C GLY A 327 -2.45 -11.85 -0.22
N ILE A 328 -2.85 -10.63 -0.52
CA ILE A 328 -2.77 -9.51 0.44
C ILE A 328 -4.10 -8.78 0.48
N VAL A 329 -4.51 -8.38 1.68
CA VAL A 329 -5.78 -7.70 1.94
C VAL A 329 -5.49 -6.35 2.60
N LEU A 330 -5.88 -5.25 1.96
CA LEU A 330 -5.77 -3.93 2.58
C LEU A 330 -6.90 -3.69 3.58
N HIS A 331 -6.56 -3.07 4.71
CA HIS A 331 -7.52 -2.64 5.72
C HIS A 331 -7.64 -1.12 5.85
N GLN A 332 -6.89 -0.37 5.05
CA GLN A 332 -6.88 1.09 5.07
C GLN A 332 -6.23 1.63 3.79
N ASN A 333 -6.48 2.91 3.51
CA ASN A 333 -5.67 3.63 2.54
C ASN A 333 -4.19 3.58 2.92
N THR A 334 -3.37 3.25 1.94
CA THR A 334 -1.94 3.04 2.13
C THR A 334 -1.17 4.02 1.26
N ILE A 335 -0.23 4.75 1.86
CA ILE A 335 0.69 5.63 1.14
C ILE A 335 2.05 4.97 1.15
N LEU A 336 2.63 4.76 -0.03
CA LEU A 336 3.97 4.22 -0.20
C LEU A 336 4.96 5.36 -0.44
N GLU A 337 6.00 5.41 0.38
CA GLU A 337 7.04 6.42 0.31
C GLU A 337 8.42 5.79 0.12
N SER A 338 9.43 6.61 -0.15
CA SER A 338 10.80 6.12 -0.40
C SER A 338 11.41 5.33 0.76
N LYS A 339 10.89 5.51 1.99
CA LYS A 339 11.33 4.79 3.19
C LYS A 339 10.79 3.36 3.27
N ASP A 340 9.73 3.05 2.52
CA ASP A 340 9.03 1.76 2.57
C ASP A 340 9.60 0.76 1.55
N ILE A 341 10.52 1.20 0.70
CA ILE A 341 11.20 0.43 -0.35
C ILE A 341 12.69 0.32 -0.03
N PRO A 342 13.37 -0.79 -0.37
CA PRO A 342 14.81 -0.91 -0.20
C PRO A 342 15.60 0.22 -0.88
N ASN A 343 16.62 0.74 -0.20
CA ASN A 343 17.43 1.86 -0.69
C ASN A 343 18.13 1.54 -2.02
N GLN A 344 18.36 0.26 -2.31
CA GLN A 344 19.04 -0.24 -3.51
C GLN A 344 18.32 0.21 -4.78
N PHE A 345 16.99 0.24 -4.80
CA PHE A 345 16.21 0.67 -5.97
C PHE A 345 16.40 2.15 -6.34
N TYR A 346 16.99 2.95 -5.45
CA TYR A 346 17.17 4.38 -5.65
C TYR A 346 18.60 4.75 -6.01
N TYR A 347 18.71 5.82 -6.79
CA TYR A 347 19.92 6.59 -6.96
C TYR A 347 19.74 7.99 -6.42
N THR A 348 20.69 8.39 -5.58
CA THR A 348 20.78 9.75 -5.07
C THR A 348 21.44 10.61 -6.12
N LEU A 349 20.75 11.67 -6.54
CA LEU A 349 21.26 12.60 -7.54
C LEU A 349 22.40 13.44 -6.93
N PRO A 350 23.59 13.49 -7.56
CA PRO A 350 24.63 14.47 -7.25
C PRO A 350 24.13 15.92 -7.33
N ASP A 351 24.60 16.75 -6.39
CA ASP A 351 24.30 18.20 -6.34
C ASP A 351 24.68 18.96 -7.63
N SER A 352 25.58 18.40 -8.45
CA SER A 352 26.03 19.01 -9.72
C SER A 352 24.96 19.00 -10.82
N TYR A 353 23.92 18.17 -10.69
CA TYR A 353 22.87 18.09 -11.71
C TYR A 353 21.88 19.27 -11.64
N ASN A 354 21.83 20.09 -12.70
CA ASN A 354 20.93 21.26 -12.79
C ASN A 354 19.54 20.89 -13.35
N ILE A 355 18.81 20.04 -12.64
CA ILE A 355 17.48 19.57 -13.04
C ILE A 355 16.41 20.62 -12.75
N LYS A 356 15.50 20.82 -13.71
CA LYS A 356 14.35 21.72 -13.58
C LYS A 356 13.06 21.01 -14.00
N TYR A 357 12.08 21.02 -13.12
CA TYR A 357 10.73 20.54 -13.39
C TYR A 357 9.82 21.70 -13.69
N LYS A 358 8.81 21.51 -14.52
CA LYS A 358 7.64 22.38 -14.50
C LYS A 358 6.52 21.68 -13.75
N ASP A 359 6.02 22.30 -12.68
CA ASP A 359 4.80 21.82 -12.03
C ASP A 359 3.57 22.00 -12.95
N ALA A 360 2.41 21.52 -12.50
CA ALA A 360 1.16 21.61 -13.27
C ALA A 360 0.74 23.06 -13.60
N ASP A 361 1.22 24.04 -12.83
CA ASP A 361 0.99 25.47 -13.05
C ASP A 361 2.06 26.10 -13.96
N GLY A 362 3.02 25.30 -14.44
CA GLY A 362 4.10 25.71 -15.32
C GLY A 362 5.26 26.41 -14.60
N ASN A 363 5.31 26.40 -13.26
CA ASN A 363 6.41 26.97 -12.50
C ASN A 363 7.61 26.03 -12.51
N ILE A 364 8.80 26.62 -12.60
CA ILE A 364 10.03 25.85 -12.57
C ILE A 364 10.41 25.50 -11.11
N LYS A 365 10.67 24.22 -10.82
CA LYS A 365 11.05 23.69 -9.51
C LYS A 365 12.34 22.86 -9.59
N THR A 366 13.15 22.82 -8.53
CA THR A 366 14.28 21.89 -8.39
C THR A 366 13.80 20.52 -7.86
N PRO A 367 14.59 19.44 -8.00
CA PRO A 367 14.28 18.16 -7.36
C PRO A 367 14.11 18.29 -5.85
N GLU A 368 14.96 19.11 -5.20
CA GLU A 368 14.93 19.30 -3.76
C GLU A 368 13.64 20.02 -3.30
N GLU A 369 13.18 21.03 -4.05
CA GLU A 369 11.90 21.71 -3.81
C GLU A 369 10.67 20.79 -3.97
N LEU A 370 10.84 19.68 -4.68
CA LEU A 370 9.80 18.66 -4.89
C LEU A 370 10.00 17.41 -4.00
N GLY A 371 11.05 17.36 -3.17
CA GLY A 371 11.38 16.16 -2.40
C GLY A 371 11.89 14.99 -3.24
N LEU A 372 12.34 15.25 -4.47
CA LEU A 372 12.79 14.30 -5.49
C LEU A 372 14.33 14.22 -5.59
N THR A 373 15.05 14.23 -4.46
CA THR A 373 16.52 14.09 -4.45
C THR A 373 17.02 12.69 -4.84
N ARG A 374 16.08 11.75 -4.99
CA ARG A 374 16.31 10.38 -5.46
C ARG A 374 15.57 10.16 -6.77
N THR A 375 16.02 9.17 -7.53
CA THR A 375 15.33 8.65 -8.71
C THR A 375 15.52 7.14 -8.80
N PHE A 376 14.75 6.46 -9.65
CA PHE A 376 14.97 5.06 -9.99
C PHE A 376 16.02 4.93 -11.09
N LEU A 377 16.98 4.01 -10.95
CA LEU A 377 17.94 3.68 -12.00
C LEU A 377 17.44 2.56 -12.88
N TRP A 378 17.58 2.76 -14.19
CA TRP A 378 17.28 1.75 -15.20
C TRP A 378 18.19 0.51 -15.14
N ASN A 379 19.49 0.65 -14.82
CA ASN A 379 20.48 -0.39 -15.11
C ASN A 379 20.89 -1.31 -13.95
N GLN A 380 20.35 -1.18 -12.73
CA GLN A 380 20.81 -2.03 -11.62
C GLN A 380 20.43 -3.52 -11.80
N TYR A 381 19.43 -3.83 -12.65
CA TYR A 381 18.89 -5.19 -12.84
C TYR A 381 18.60 -5.52 -14.31
N ASP A 382 19.64 -5.57 -15.17
CA ASP A 382 19.51 -5.98 -16.58
C ASP A 382 18.38 -5.25 -17.36
N GLY A 383 18.19 -3.96 -17.08
CA GLY A 383 17.38 -3.06 -17.92
C GLY A 383 15.87 -3.02 -17.61
N ASN A 384 15.38 -3.57 -16.50
CA ASN A 384 13.96 -3.48 -16.11
C ASN A 384 13.79 -3.48 -14.57
N PRO A 385 14.00 -2.35 -13.87
CA PRO A 385 13.91 -2.29 -12.42
C PRO A 385 12.46 -2.49 -11.95
N VAL A 386 12.20 -3.58 -11.24
CA VAL A 386 10.89 -3.90 -10.67
C VAL A 386 10.97 -3.80 -9.16
N MET A 387 10.11 -2.99 -8.53
CA MET A 387 10.13 -2.87 -7.07
C MET A 387 9.63 -4.13 -6.39
N PHE A 388 8.40 -4.54 -6.67
CA PHE A 388 7.80 -5.75 -6.12
C PHE A 388 7.65 -6.79 -7.22
N GLN A 389 8.38 -7.91 -7.11
CA GLN A 389 8.33 -8.99 -8.09
C GLN A 389 7.84 -10.30 -7.48
N ARG A 390 6.77 -10.83 -8.09
CA ARG A 390 6.18 -12.12 -7.78
C ARG A 390 6.41 -13.10 -8.93
N LEU A 391 7.12 -14.19 -8.67
CA LEU A 391 7.12 -15.36 -9.55
C LEU A 391 6.05 -16.35 -9.09
N LEU A 392 5.25 -16.83 -10.03
CA LEU A 392 4.24 -17.87 -9.83
C LEU A 392 4.70 -19.16 -10.51
N GLN A 393 4.63 -20.26 -9.78
CA GLN A 393 4.79 -21.60 -10.30
C GLN A 393 3.49 -22.10 -10.95
N ALA A 394 3.59 -23.13 -11.78
CA ALA A 394 2.44 -23.75 -12.43
C ALA A 394 1.31 -24.06 -11.44
N GLY A 395 0.12 -23.52 -11.70
CA GLY A 395 -1.07 -23.68 -10.86
C GLY A 395 -1.16 -22.75 -9.66
N GLU A 396 -0.16 -21.91 -9.40
CA GLU A 396 -0.22 -20.93 -8.32
C GLU A 396 -1.08 -19.72 -8.69
N SER A 397 -1.69 -19.12 -7.68
CA SER A 397 -2.40 -17.86 -7.83
C SER A 397 -2.00 -16.89 -6.74
N PHE A 398 -1.85 -15.62 -7.09
CA PHE A 398 -1.67 -14.55 -6.12
C PHE A 398 -2.74 -13.46 -6.30
N THR A 399 -3.38 -13.04 -5.21
CA THR A 399 -4.45 -12.04 -5.28
C THR A 399 -4.21 -10.83 -4.37
N PHE A 400 -4.31 -9.64 -4.94
CA PHE A 400 -4.31 -8.38 -4.22
C PHE A 400 -5.76 -7.91 -4.05
N TYR A 401 -6.26 -7.99 -2.82
CA TYR A 401 -7.56 -7.47 -2.40
C TYR A 401 -7.41 -6.05 -1.84
N GLY A 402 -7.84 -5.04 -2.61
CA GLY A 402 -7.80 -3.65 -2.17
C GLY A 402 -8.89 -3.30 -1.15
N ASN A 403 -9.94 -4.11 -1.04
CA ASN A 403 -11.03 -3.95 -0.08
C ASN A 403 -11.68 -2.55 -0.11
N TYR A 404 -11.77 -1.96 -1.32
CA TYR A 404 -12.25 -0.60 -1.60
C TYR A 404 -11.40 0.52 -0.99
N PHE A 405 -10.10 0.26 -0.75
CA PHE A 405 -9.12 1.27 -0.33
C PHE A 405 -8.19 1.67 -1.48
N ASP A 406 -7.43 2.74 -1.22
CA ASP A 406 -6.47 3.33 -2.12
C ASP A 406 -5.02 2.91 -1.74
N LEU A 407 -4.19 2.63 -2.75
CA LEU A 407 -2.74 2.60 -2.67
C LEU A 407 -2.17 3.81 -3.42
N ASP A 408 -1.62 4.77 -2.68
CA ASP A 408 -1.06 6.02 -3.20
C ASP A 408 0.47 5.95 -3.25
N VAL A 409 1.04 6.00 -4.44
CA VAL A 409 2.49 6.06 -4.68
C VAL A 409 2.93 7.42 -5.25
N SER A 410 2.10 8.46 -5.19
CA SER A 410 2.41 9.79 -5.73
C SER A 410 3.56 10.50 -5.04
N LYS A 411 3.97 10.04 -3.85
CA LYS A 411 5.17 10.51 -3.13
C LYS A 411 6.46 9.77 -3.54
N MET A 412 6.36 8.79 -4.44
CA MET A 412 7.53 8.07 -4.95
C MET A 412 8.28 8.90 -6.00
N PRO A 413 9.62 8.78 -6.07
CA PRO A 413 10.40 9.54 -7.03
C PRO A 413 10.06 9.24 -8.49
N LEU A 414 10.30 10.20 -9.38
CA LEU A 414 10.20 9.96 -10.82
C LEU A 414 11.35 9.09 -11.35
N VAL A 415 11.20 8.57 -12.57
CA VAL A 415 12.18 7.71 -13.23
C VAL A 415 13.08 8.54 -14.15
N CYS A 416 14.40 8.39 -14.02
CA CYS A 416 15.39 9.03 -14.87
C CYS A 416 15.95 8.05 -15.91
N SER A 417 16.22 8.54 -17.11
CA SER A 417 16.97 7.81 -18.14
C SER A 417 18.40 8.34 -18.22
N PHE A 418 19.36 7.69 -17.56
CA PHE A 418 20.81 7.94 -17.77
C PHE A 418 21.66 6.72 -17.36
N TRP A 419 22.89 6.66 -17.90
CA TRP A 419 23.91 5.66 -17.56
C TRP A 419 24.80 6.16 -16.40
N PRO A 420 24.88 5.44 -15.26
CA PRO A 420 25.56 5.92 -14.04
C PRO A 420 27.09 5.87 -14.09
N ASP A 421 27.71 5.14 -15.02
CA ASP A 421 29.17 4.85 -14.98
C ASP A 421 30.07 5.87 -15.69
N GLY A 422 29.55 7.01 -16.18
CA GLY A 422 30.38 8.06 -16.80
C GLY A 422 31.18 7.62 -18.03
N GLY A 423 31.05 6.37 -18.46
CA GLY A 423 31.40 5.90 -19.79
C GLY A 423 30.34 6.43 -20.73
N PHE A 424 30.52 7.68 -21.15
CA PHE A 424 29.96 8.16 -22.40
C PHE A 424 30.23 7.06 -23.42
N GLY A 425 29.18 6.43 -23.95
CA GLY A 425 29.34 5.48 -25.05
C GLY A 425 30.27 6.11 -26.07
N ASP A 426 31.20 5.32 -26.62
CA ASP A 426 32.23 5.76 -27.57
C ASP A 426 31.70 6.90 -28.46
N GLU A 427 32.42 8.02 -28.52
CA GLU A 427 32.09 9.25 -29.26
C GLU A 427 31.27 8.96 -30.54
N GLY A 428 29.94 8.99 -30.45
CA GLY A 428 29.07 8.58 -31.55
C GLY A 428 27.71 8.01 -31.14
N ASP A 429 27.59 7.48 -29.93
CA ASP A 429 26.34 6.87 -29.45
C ASP A 429 25.45 7.89 -28.72
N THR A 430 24.54 8.52 -29.47
CA THR A 430 23.51 9.45 -28.98
C THR A 430 22.38 8.71 -28.24
N TYR A 431 22.71 7.93 -27.21
CA TYR A 431 21.77 7.15 -26.38
C TYR A 431 21.11 7.98 -25.26
N TYR A 432 21.22 9.30 -25.29
CA TYR A 432 20.68 10.15 -24.24
C TYR A 432 19.25 10.60 -24.59
N GLY A 433 18.29 10.24 -23.72
CA GLY A 433 16.94 10.82 -23.73
C GLY A 433 15.84 10.06 -24.46
N ASN A 434 16.15 8.85 -24.95
CA ASN A 434 15.23 8.06 -25.77
C ASN A 434 14.77 6.75 -25.10
N ASP A 435 15.28 6.44 -23.91
CA ASP A 435 14.96 5.21 -23.18
C ASP A 435 13.79 5.45 -22.23
N PHE A 436 12.70 4.74 -22.51
CA PHE A 436 11.41 4.83 -21.81
C PHE A 436 11.53 4.42 -20.33
N SER A 437 10.61 4.89 -19.48
CA SER A 437 10.51 4.34 -18.13
C SER A 437 10.18 2.85 -18.21
N ASN A 438 11.16 2.02 -17.87
CA ASN A 438 11.01 0.57 -17.69
C ASN A 438 10.87 0.20 -16.21
N THR A 439 10.58 1.16 -15.33
CA THR A 439 10.48 0.88 -13.89
C THR A 439 9.05 0.54 -13.52
N ALA A 440 8.80 -0.69 -13.06
CA ALA A 440 7.48 -1.13 -12.62
C ALA A 440 7.36 -1.18 -11.09
N LEU A 441 6.18 -0.80 -10.59
CA LEU A 441 5.83 -0.96 -9.18
C LEU A 441 5.61 -2.45 -8.89
N PHE A 442 4.66 -3.09 -9.57
CA PHE A 442 4.41 -4.53 -9.44
C PHE A 442 4.75 -5.28 -10.72
N ARG A 443 5.46 -6.41 -10.60
CA ARG A 443 5.56 -7.43 -11.65
C ARG A 443 5.09 -8.78 -11.15
N ALA A 444 4.24 -9.43 -11.91
CA ALA A 444 3.93 -10.84 -11.73
C ALA A 444 4.38 -11.61 -12.99
N GLU A 445 5.06 -12.73 -12.81
CA GLU A 445 5.56 -13.55 -13.93
C GLU A 445 5.27 -15.03 -13.68
N GLY A 446 4.67 -15.68 -14.66
CA GLY A 446 4.38 -17.11 -14.66
C GLY A 446 5.53 -17.93 -15.26
N GLN A 447 5.50 -19.25 -15.12
CA GLN A 447 6.43 -20.12 -15.83
C GLN A 447 5.98 -20.18 -17.29
N ALA A 448 6.78 -19.67 -18.22
CA ALA A 448 6.48 -19.82 -19.65
C ALA A 448 6.46 -21.32 -20.03
N THR A 449 5.28 -21.94 -20.07
CA THR A 449 5.13 -23.32 -20.54
C THR A 449 4.75 -23.32 -22.02
N THR A 450 5.46 -24.11 -22.82
CA THR A 450 5.22 -24.28 -24.26
C THR A 450 3.89 -24.99 -24.59
N THR A 451 3.06 -25.28 -23.57
CA THR A 451 1.87 -26.14 -23.67
C THR A 451 0.53 -25.41 -23.70
N GLY A 452 0.52 -24.07 -23.57
CA GLY A 452 -0.63 -23.23 -23.88
C GLY A 452 -1.76 -23.18 -22.82
N GLU A 453 -1.75 -24.04 -21.80
CA GLU A 453 -2.58 -23.87 -20.60
C GLU A 453 -1.77 -23.13 -19.54
N GLN A 454 -2.06 -21.83 -19.39
CA GLN A 454 -1.50 -21.00 -18.30
C GLN A 454 -2.43 -21.15 -17.09
N ASP A 455 -1.99 -21.91 -16.09
CA ASP A 455 -2.75 -22.09 -14.85
C ASP A 455 -2.41 -21.01 -13.81
N GLU A 456 -1.32 -20.27 -14.01
CA GLU A 456 -0.86 -19.20 -13.15
C GLU A 456 -1.77 -17.98 -13.22
N ARG A 457 -2.18 -17.49 -12.05
CA ARG A 457 -3.15 -16.37 -11.96
C ARG A 457 -2.68 -15.25 -11.07
N PHE A 458 -2.79 -14.04 -11.57
CA PHE A 458 -2.55 -12.83 -10.80
C PHE A 458 -3.77 -11.92 -10.81
N ASN A 459 -4.30 -11.55 -9.63
CA ASN A 459 -5.56 -10.82 -9.56
C ASN A 459 -5.46 -9.53 -8.73
N PHE A 460 -6.14 -8.49 -9.18
CA PHE A 460 -6.45 -7.28 -8.42
C PHE A 460 -7.96 -7.10 -8.30
N TYR A 461 -8.45 -6.89 -7.08
CA TYR A 461 -9.87 -6.67 -6.81
C TYR A 461 -10.11 -5.44 -5.93
N ASN A 462 -11.09 -4.61 -6.30
CA ASN A 462 -11.60 -3.50 -5.48
C ASN A 462 -10.48 -2.59 -4.95
N LEU A 463 -9.63 -2.09 -5.84
CA LEU A 463 -8.43 -1.32 -5.46
C LEU A 463 -8.34 -0.04 -6.30
N ALA A 464 -8.01 1.08 -5.67
CA ALA A 464 -7.54 2.25 -6.40
C ALA A 464 -6.02 2.40 -6.25
N LEU A 465 -5.36 2.78 -7.34
CA LEU A 465 -3.92 2.95 -7.46
C LEU A 465 -3.65 4.34 -8.01
N LYS A 466 -2.90 5.16 -7.27
CA LYS A 466 -2.50 6.51 -7.68
C LYS A 466 -1.00 6.57 -7.88
N GLY A 467 -0.58 6.86 -9.11
CA GLY A 467 0.82 6.96 -9.49
C GLY A 467 1.42 8.36 -9.28
N ASN A 468 2.65 8.50 -9.77
CA ASN A 468 3.49 9.69 -9.60
C ASN A 468 3.76 10.51 -10.87
N ALA A 469 3.16 10.18 -12.02
CA ALA A 469 3.35 10.91 -13.28
C ALA A 469 2.04 11.20 -14.01
N LYS A 470 1.86 12.46 -14.43
CA LYS A 470 0.65 12.93 -15.11
C LYS A 470 0.91 13.32 -16.57
N PRO A 471 -0.09 13.26 -17.46
CA PRO A 471 0.09 13.57 -18.88
C PRO A 471 0.58 15.01 -19.16
N ASP A 472 0.21 15.95 -18.29
CA ASP A 472 0.54 17.37 -18.40
C ASP A 472 1.86 17.75 -17.70
N GLN A 473 2.54 16.80 -17.07
CA GLN A 473 3.77 17.05 -16.34
C GLN A 473 4.94 17.28 -17.29
N ILE A 474 5.37 18.55 -17.41
CA ILE A 474 6.47 18.94 -18.28
C ILE A 474 7.82 18.63 -17.63
N VAL A 475 8.52 17.63 -18.17
CA VAL A 475 9.94 17.41 -17.94
C VAL A 475 10.73 18.35 -18.85
N LEU A 476 11.39 19.36 -18.29
CA LEU A 476 12.31 20.20 -19.05
C LEU A 476 13.67 19.50 -19.11
N SER A 477 14.05 19.00 -20.30
CA SER A 477 15.47 18.91 -20.62
C SER A 477 16.03 20.34 -20.65
N SER A 478 17.22 20.59 -20.09
CA SER A 478 17.83 21.91 -20.20
C SER A 478 18.44 22.12 -21.59
N THR A 479 17.64 22.08 -22.65
CA THR A 479 18.08 22.51 -23.98
C THR A 479 18.02 24.03 -24.05
N THR A 480 18.94 24.70 -23.37
CA THR A 480 19.32 26.05 -23.80
C THR A 480 20.41 25.89 -24.85
N THR A 481 19.98 25.82 -26.12
CA THR A 481 20.80 26.18 -27.30
C THR A 481 22.23 25.63 -27.34
N GLY A 482 22.41 24.46 -27.99
CA GLY A 482 23.64 24.18 -28.75
C GLY A 482 24.93 23.93 -27.95
N GLN A 483 24.86 23.66 -26.65
CA GLN A 483 26.00 23.11 -25.91
C GLN A 483 25.60 21.79 -25.24
N ASN A 484 26.00 20.68 -25.88
CA ASN A 484 26.14 19.40 -25.21
C ASN A 484 27.29 19.54 -24.21
N THR A 485 26.98 19.96 -22.99
CA THR A 485 27.90 19.87 -21.85
C THR A 485 27.31 18.86 -20.87
N ASP A 486 27.75 17.61 -21.01
CA ASP A 486 28.04 16.54 -20.03
C ASP A 486 27.21 16.32 -18.73
N GLU A 487 26.18 17.10 -18.41
CA GLU A 487 25.53 17.06 -17.08
C GLU A 487 24.00 17.26 -17.13
N THR A 488 23.35 16.88 -18.23
CA THR A 488 21.89 17.08 -18.41
C THR A 488 21.09 15.80 -18.22
N LEU A 489 20.32 15.70 -17.13
CA LEU A 489 19.38 14.61 -16.87
C LEU A 489 18.07 14.80 -17.63
N ILE A 490 17.56 13.70 -18.20
CA ILE A 490 16.25 13.61 -18.84
C ILE A 490 15.40 12.64 -18.02
N TYR A 491 14.28 13.12 -17.45
CA TYR A 491 13.31 12.22 -16.81
C TYR A 491 12.49 11.49 -17.87
N ALA A 492 12.37 10.18 -17.71
CA ALA A 492 11.65 9.28 -18.60
C ALA A 492 10.18 9.11 -18.20
N GLY A 493 9.69 9.91 -17.25
CA GLY A 493 8.31 9.87 -16.74
C GLY A 493 8.23 9.33 -15.30
N GLY A 494 7.17 8.56 -15.02
CA GLY A 494 6.92 7.94 -13.71
C GLY A 494 6.98 6.42 -13.76
N LEU A 495 6.33 5.79 -12.79
CA LEU A 495 6.29 4.34 -12.66
C LEU A 495 5.28 3.70 -13.61
N ILE A 496 5.60 2.51 -14.10
CA ILE A 496 4.62 1.57 -14.63
C ILE A 496 3.88 0.97 -13.42
N CYS A 497 2.55 0.96 -13.40
CA CYS A 497 1.82 0.47 -12.22
C CYS A 497 1.95 -1.05 -12.09
N THR A 498 1.56 -1.79 -13.13
CA THR A 498 1.63 -3.26 -13.11
C THR A 498 2.17 -3.80 -14.42
N LYS A 499 3.01 -4.82 -14.29
CA LYS A 499 3.57 -5.57 -15.40
C LYS A 499 3.29 -7.06 -15.20
N VAL A 500 2.75 -7.74 -16.20
CA VAL A 500 2.44 -9.18 -16.13
C VAL A 500 3.13 -9.90 -17.29
N ASP A 501 3.79 -11.01 -16.99
CA ASP A 501 4.54 -11.79 -17.97
C ASP A 501 4.06 -13.25 -17.97
N SER A 502 3.63 -13.73 -19.13
CA SER A 502 3.37 -15.15 -19.39
C SER A 502 2.44 -15.83 -18.36
N LEU A 503 1.35 -15.16 -17.97
CA LEU A 503 0.34 -15.64 -17.01
C LEU A 503 -1.07 -15.11 -17.34
N THR A 504 -2.08 -15.55 -16.61
CA THR A 504 -3.43 -14.95 -16.66
C THR A 504 -3.60 -13.91 -15.56
N ALA A 505 -3.79 -12.64 -15.93
CA ALA A 505 -4.03 -11.53 -15.04
C ALA A 505 -5.50 -11.09 -15.06
N LYS A 506 -6.09 -10.78 -13.91
CA LYS A 506 -7.45 -10.23 -13.82
C LYS A 506 -7.50 -9.00 -12.95
N TYR A 507 -8.10 -7.95 -13.48
CA TYR A 507 -8.35 -6.69 -12.81
C TYR A 507 -9.85 -6.46 -12.81
N ASP A 508 -10.46 -6.43 -11.62
CA ASP A 508 -11.90 -6.23 -11.50
C ASP A 508 -12.26 -5.21 -10.42
N ASN A 509 -13.01 -4.19 -10.82
CA ASN A 509 -13.28 -3.01 -10.01
C ASN A 509 -11.98 -2.32 -9.53
N VAL A 510 -11.03 -2.16 -10.47
CA VAL A 510 -9.73 -1.53 -10.23
C VAL A 510 -9.72 -0.15 -10.86
N ARG A 511 -9.12 0.82 -10.17
CA ARG A 511 -8.91 2.17 -10.67
C ARG A 511 -7.43 2.50 -10.67
N THR A 512 -6.85 2.88 -11.81
CA THR A 512 -5.45 3.31 -11.92
C THR A 512 -5.37 4.70 -12.55
N TYR A 513 -4.53 5.57 -12.00
CA TYR A 513 -4.34 6.91 -12.57
C TYR A 513 -3.00 7.54 -12.21
N ASN A 514 -2.53 8.47 -13.03
CA ASN A 514 -1.24 9.15 -12.88
C ASN A 514 -0.03 8.20 -12.87
N PHE A 515 -0.05 7.15 -13.68
CA PHE A 515 1.12 6.31 -13.92
C PHE A 515 1.74 6.60 -15.28
N PHE A 516 2.98 6.16 -15.49
CA PHE A 516 3.59 6.22 -16.81
C PHE A 516 2.83 5.34 -17.81
N ILE A 517 2.76 4.06 -17.48
CA ILE A 517 1.86 3.06 -18.08
C ILE A 517 1.06 2.46 -16.93
N SER A 518 -0.25 2.34 -17.08
CA SER A 518 -1.08 1.74 -16.03
C SER A 518 -1.01 0.21 -16.05
N LEU A 519 -1.22 -0.41 -17.21
CA LEU A 519 -1.38 -1.87 -17.30
C LEU A 519 -0.50 -2.41 -18.42
N PHE A 520 0.48 -3.22 -18.09
CA PHE A 520 1.42 -3.77 -19.07
C PHE A 520 1.35 -5.30 -19.06
N ALA A 521 0.87 -5.91 -20.13
CA ALA A 521 1.01 -7.35 -20.36
C ALA A 521 2.08 -7.64 -21.42
N GLU A 522 2.96 -8.61 -21.13
CA GLU A 522 4.03 -9.02 -22.02
C GLU A 522 4.15 -10.55 -22.09
N SER A 523 4.63 -11.07 -23.21
CA SER A 523 5.10 -12.45 -23.26
C SER A 523 6.11 -12.65 -24.39
N LYS A 524 7.14 -13.45 -24.12
CA LYS A 524 8.18 -13.84 -25.08
C LYS A 524 7.79 -15.11 -25.84
N GLU A 525 8.54 -15.43 -26.89
CA GLU A 525 8.27 -16.57 -27.80
C GLU A 525 7.88 -17.86 -27.06
N GLY A 526 6.70 -18.39 -27.38
CA GLY A 526 6.15 -19.63 -26.80
C GLY A 526 5.33 -19.47 -25.52
N GLY A 527 5.33 -18.28 -24.88
CA GLY A 527 4.43 -17.93 -23.78
C GLY A 527 3.16 -17.22 -24.26
N VAL A 528 2.21 -17.02 -23.35
CA VAL A 528 0.99 -16.23 -23.56
C VAL A 528 0.70 -15.44 -22.29
N ALA A 529 0.43 -14.14 -22.40
CA ALA A 529 -0.12 -13.34 -21.31
C ALA A 529 -1.57 -12.96 -21.62
N ASN A 530 -2.51 -13.37 -20.77
CA ASN A 530 -3.92 -13.00 -20.89
C ASN A 530 -4.27 -12.01 -19.79
N ALA A 531 -4.77 -10.83 -20.13
CA ALA A 531 -5.16 -9.82 -19.17
C ALA A 531 -6.63 -9.45 -19.33
N ASP A 532 -7.43 -9.75 -18.31
CA ASP A 532 -8.85 -9.44 -18.23
C ASP A 532 -9.08 -8.18 -17.40
N TYR A 533 -9.61 -7.14 -18.03
CA TYR A 533 -9.94 -5.86 -17.42
C TYR A 533 -11.46 -5.71 -17.36
N SER A 534 -12.06 -6.01 -16.22
CA SER A 534 -13.50 -5.90 -15.96
C SER A 534 -13.75 -4.71 -15.06
N ARG A 535 -14.71 -3.84 -15.39
CA ARG A 535 -15.07 -2.70 -14.52
C ARG A 535 -13.82 -1.93 -14.07
N THR A 536 -12.90 -1.71 -15.00
CA THR A 536 -11.59 -1.10 -14.71
C THR A 536 -11.61 0.36 -15.18
N LYS A 537 -11.12 1.26 -14.33
CA LYS A 537 -10.97 2.68 -14.65
C LYS A 537 -9.49 2.99 -14.83
N VAL A 538 -9.11 3.50 -15.99
CA VAL A 538 -7.75 3.99 -16.23
C VAL A 538 -7.84 5.42 -16.73
N TYR A 539 -7.18 6.36 -16.06
CA TYR A 539 -7.17 7.73 -16.56
C TYR A 539 -5.90 8.49 -16.23
N ASP A 540 -5.63 9.54 -17.01
CA ASP A 540 -4.47 10.43 -16.79
C ASP A 540 -3.15 9.65 -16.72
N SER A 541 -2.96 8.66 -17.60
CA SER A 541 -1.67 7.98 -17.75
C SER A 541 -0.73 8.82 -18.60
N PHE A 542 0.53 8.99 -18.20
CA PHE A 542 1.49 9.82 -18.94
C PHE A 542 1.68 9.34 -20.38
N GLN A 543 1.77 8.02 -20.59
CA GLN A 543 1.96 7.41 -21.89
C GLN A 543 0.69 6.73 -22.39
N ASP A 544 0.37 5.56 -21.85
CA ASP A 544 -0.75 4.74 -22.31
C ASP A 544 -1.47 4.10 -21.13
N ALA A 545 -2.74 3.74 -21.36
CA ALA A 545 -3.52 3.01 -20.37
C ALA A 545 -3.09 1.54 -20.34
N ILE A 546 -2.91 0.94 -21.52
CA ILE A 546 -2.52 -0.45 -21.71
C ILE A 546 -1.35 -0.56 -22.69
N PHE A 547 -0.31 -1.28 -22.29
CA PHE A 547 0.78 -1.70 -23.17
C PHE A 547 0.75 -3.22 -23.35
N LEU A 548 0.75 -3.69 -24.60
CA LEU A 548 0.79 -5.10 -24.96
C LEU A 548 2.07 -5.39 -25.77
N TRP A 549 2.91 -6.30 -25.29
CA TRP A 549 4.14 -6.70 -25.97
C TRP A 549 4.20 -8.20 -26.23
N GLY A 550 4.57 -8.58 -27.46
CA GLY A 550 4.66 -9.98 -27.86
C GLY A 550 3.30 -10.67 -27.84
N ASN A 551 3.23 -11.88 -27.27
CA ASN A 551 1.99 -12.67 -27.24
C ASN A 551 1.07 -12.30 -26.07
N ALA A 552 0.65 -11.03 -26.03
CA ALA A 552 -0.18 -10.48 -24.97
C ALA A 552 -1.60 -10.17 -25.46
N HIS A 553 -2.60 -10.63 -24.71
CA HIS A 553 -4.01 -10.47 -25.03
C HIS A 553 -4.72 -9.65 -23.94
N ALA A 554 -5.52 -8.66 -24.34
CA ALA A 554 -6.35 -7.87 -23.46
C ALA A 554 -7.84 -8.10 -23.74
N ASN A 555 -8.62 -8.40 -22.70
CA ASN A 555 -10.08 -8.41 -22.75
C ASN A 555 -10.63 -7.29 -21.87
N ILE A 556 -11.23 -6.27 -22.48
CA ILE A 556 -11.72 -5.07 -21.81
C ILE A 556 -13.24 -5.10 -21.78
N THR A 557 -13.83 -5.15 -20.59
CA THR A 557 -15.28 -5.27 -20.40
C THR A 557 -15.80 -4.25 -19.40
N ASN A 558 -16.91 -3.58 -19.76
CA ASN A 558 -17.57 -2.56 -18.96
C ASN A 558 -16.60 -1.57 -18.27
N SER A 559 -15.59 -1.11 -19.00
CA SER A 559 -14.49 -0.32 -18.46
C SER A 559 -14.55 1.15 -18.87
N TYR A 560 -13.65 1.96 -18.31
CA TYR A 560 -13.58 3.40 -18.56
C TYR A 560 -12.12 3.81 -18.66
N MET A 561 -11.63 4.12 -19.86
CA MET A 561 -10.23 4.43 -20.12
C MET A 561 -10.10 5.76 -20.85
N LYS A 562 -9.51 6.78 -20.20
CA LYS A 562 -9.48 8.15 -20.73
C LYS A 562 -8.17 8.90 -20.53
N ARG A 563 -7.92 9.92 -21.35
CA ARG A 563 -6.87 10.95 -21.15
C ARG A 563 -5.46 10.38 -20.93
N ALA A 564 -5.07 9.38 -21.71
CA ALA A 564 -3.65 9.03 -21.82
C ALA A 564 -2.89 10.14 -22.56
N GLY A 565 -1.60 10.36 -22.27
CA GLY A 565 -0.76 11.31 -23.01
C GLY A 565 -0.33 10.81 -24.40
N GLY A 566 -0.53 9.52 -24.68
CA GLY A 566 -0.40 8.86 -25.98
C GLY A 566 -1.65 8.04 -26.31
N PRO A 567 -1.56 6.98 -27.14
CA PRO A 567 -2.71 6.10 -27.42
C PRO A 567 -3.21 5.44 -26.13
N LEU A 568 -4.50 5.08 -26.05
CA LEU A 568 -4.98 4.30 -24.89
C LEU A 568 -4.33 2.93 -24.84
N ILE A 569 -4.24 2.26 -25.99
CA ILE A 569 -3.63 0.94 -26.12
C ILE A 569 -2.44 1.01 -27.07
N LEU A 570 -1.25 0.70 -26.58
CA LEU A 570 -0.05 0.57 -27.40
C LEU A 570 0.31 -0.93 -27.53
N MET A 571 0.45 -1.41 -28.76
CA MET A 571 0.72 -2.81 -29.04
C MET A 571 1.98 -2.96 -29.90
N GLN A 572 2.86 -3.86 -29.49
CA GLN A 572 4.12 -4.16 -30.17
C GLN A 572 4.31 -5.66 -30.33
N HIS A 573 4.52 -6.07 -31.57
CA HIS A 573 4.87 -7.45 -31.90
C HIS A 573 6.37 -7.69 -31.70
N ILE A 574 6.75 -8.88 -31.20
CA ILE A 574 8.15 -9.22 -30.87
C ILE A 574 9.06 -9.23 -32.12
N ASP A 575 8.69 -10.03 -33.14
CA ASP A 575 9.32 -10.03 -34.46
C ASP A 575 8.31 -10.43 -35.56
N PRO A 576 7.65 -9.45 -36.19
CA PRO A 576 6.58 -9.72 -37.14
C PRO A 576 7.06 -10.34 -38.47
N GLN A 577 8.37 -10.37 -38.74
CA GLN A 577 8.91 -10.95 -39.97
C GLN A 577 9.07 -12.47 -39.88
N THR A 578 9.39 -12.97 -38.69
CA THR A 578 9.71 -14.39 -38.47
C THR A 578 8.67 -15.10 -37.61
N ASN A 579 7.89 -14.34 -36.84
CA ASN A 579 6.87 -14.87 -35.95
C ASN A 579 5.48 -14.37 -36.39
N ASN A 580 4.58 -15.32 -36.67
CA ASN A 580 3.21 -15.07 -37.14
C ASN A 580 2.15 -15.69 -36.21
N THR A 581 2.54 -16.14 -35.02
CA THR A 581 1.64 -16.75 -34.04
C THR A 581 1.53 -15.92 -32.77
N ASP A 582 2.62 -15.27 -32.35
CA ASP A 582 2.74 -14.63 -31.05
C ASP A 582 2.36 -13.14 -31.15
N ILE A 583 1.07 -12.93 -31.41
CA ILE A 583 0.55 -11.66 -31.91
C ILE A 583 -0.30 -10.96 -30.83
N PRO A 584 -0.03 -9.68 -30.51
CA PRO A 584 -0.80 -8.98 -29.49
C PRO A 584 -2.23 -8.70 -29.97
N THR A 585 -3.20 -8.88 -29.08
CA THR A 585 -4.62 -8.68 -29.40
C THR A 585 -5.37 -7.93 -28.30
N ALA A 586 -6.31 -7.07 -28.67
CA ALA A 586 -7.25 -6.47 -27.73
C ALA A 586 -8.70 -6.67 -28.17
N THR A 587 -9.57 -7.06 -27.25
CA THR A 587 -11.02 -7.15 -27.45
C THR A 587 -11.72 -6.24 -26.46
N ILE A 588 -12.57 -5.34 -26.96
CA ILE A 588 -13.22 -4.29 -26.17
C ILE A 588 -14.73 -4.39 -26.37
N ASP A 589 -15.48 -4.51 -25.28
CA ASP A 589 -16.94 -4.59 -25.33
C ASP A 589 -17.60 -3.22 -25.62
N GLU A 590 -18.87 -3.27 -26.01
CA GLU A 590 -19.67 -2.07 -26.31
C GLU A 590 -19.97 -1.21 -25.09
N ASN A 591 -19.90 -1.79 -23.88
CA ASN A 591 -20.15 -1.09 -22.63
C ASN A 591 -18.91 -0.34 -22.13
N SER A 592 -17.76 -0.43 -22.80
CA SER A 592 -16.55 0.29 -22.41
C SER A 592 -16.48 1.69 -23.04
N GLU A 593 -15.99 2.66 -22.26
CA GLU A 593 -15.73 4.02 -22.76
C GLU A 593 -14.23 4.23 -22.97
N MET A 594 -13.83 4.62 -24.18
CA MET A 594 -12.44 4.73 -24.61
C MET A 594 -12.20 6.12 -25.23
N GLU A 595 -11.47 7.02 -24.55
CA GLU A 595 -11.24 8.40 -25.02
C GLU A 595 -9.81 8.94 -24.72
N ALA A 596 -8.92 9.02 -25.72
CA ALA A 596 -7.60 9.66 -25.55
C ALA A 596 -7.60 11.17 -25.80
N TYR A 597 -8.36 11.64 -26.80
CA TYR A 597 -8.41 13.02 -27.30
C TYR A 597 -7.07 13.80 -27.24
N LEU A 598 -6.15 13.42 -28.13
CA LEU A 598 -4.81 13.97 -28.23
C LEU A 598 -4.72 15.16 -29.19
N THR A 599 -4.01 16.22 -28.80
CA THR A 599 -3.71 17.37 -29.67
C THR A 599 -2.49 17.12 -30.56
N GLY A 600 -1.65 16.12 -30.28
CA GLY A 600 -0.37 15.93 -30.94
C GLY A 600 0.77 16.76 -30.36
N THR A 601 0.50 17.51 -29.28
CA THR A 601 1.50 18.33 -28.58
C THR A 601 1.83 17.76 -27.21
N GLU A 602 1.25 16.62 -26.85
CA GLU A 602 1.59 15.86 -25.65
C GLU A 602 3.07 15.50 -25.67
N ILE A 603 3.68 15.49 -24.49
CA ILE A 603 5.12 15.26 -24.32
C ILE A 603 5.53 13.91 -24.90
N TRP A 604 4.66 12.90 -24.79
CA TRP A 604 4.89 11.59 -25.38
C TRP A 604 5.29 11.68 -26.86
N PHE A 605 4.62 12.50 -27.67
CA PHE A 605 4.93 12.63 -29.10
C PHE A 605 6.30 13.21 -29.39
N SER A 606 6.79 14.14 -28.56
CA SER A 606 8.16 14.64 -28.69
C SER A 606 9.18 13.63 -28.17
N THR A 607 8.84 12.90 -27.10
CA THR A 607 9.68 11.82 -26.54
C THR A 607 9.90 10.67 -27.53
N VAL A 608 8.88 10.30 -28.31
CA VAL A 608 8.98 9.21 -29.31
C VAL A 608 9.31 9.67 -30.72
N GLY A 609 9.71 10.94 -30.91
CA GLY A 609 9.98 11.49 -32.25
C GLY A 609 8.76 11.50 -33.20
N GLY A 610 7.55 11.33 -32.67
CA GLY A 610 6.30 11.16 -33.42
C GLY A 610 5.67 12.47 -33.92
N GLY A 611 6.23 13.64 -33.58
CA GLY A 611 5.64 14.94 -33.92
C GLY A 611 5.36 15.13 -35.41
N SER A 612 6.33 14.82 -36.29
CA SER A 612 6.16 14.93 -37.74
C SER A 612 5.10 13.98 -38.31
N PHE A 613 4.95 12.80 -37.69
CA PHE A 613 3.96 11.82 -38.09
C PHE A 613 2.54 12.28 -37.72
N ILE A 614 2.38 12.91 -36.55
CA ILE A 614 1.10 13.48 -36.14
C ILE A 614 0.68 14.64 -37.04
N GLU A 615 1.61 15.49 -37.45
CA GLU A 615 1.32 16.54 -38.44
C GLU A 615 0.81 15.93 -39.77
N GLN A 616 1.45 14.85 -40.24
CA GLN A 616 1.01 14.13 -41.44
C GLN A 616 -0.37 13.49 -41.27
N LEU A 617 -0.63 12.84 -40.12
CA LEU A 617 -1.95 12.30 -39.81
C LEU A 617 -3.01 13.39 -39.85
N LYS A 618 -2.82 14.51 -39.15
CA LYS A 618 -3.77 15.62 -39.16
C LYS A 618 -4.03 16.18 -40.56
N ALA A 619 -3.01 16.21 -41.42
CA ALA A 619 -3.18 16.65 -42.80
C ALA A 619 -4.10 15.72 -43.63
N LEU A 620 -4.13 14.42 -43.32
CA LEU A 620 -5.00 13.44 -43.99
C LEU A 620 -6.49 13.61 -43.66
N ASP A 621 -6.84 14.33 -42.60
CA ASP A 621 -8.23 14.70 -42.29
C ASP A 621 -8.90 15.44 -43.45
N GLY A 622 -8.13 16.18 -44.24
CA GLY A 622 -8.60 16.82 -45.48
C GLY A 622 -9.32 15.87 -46.45
N VAL A 623 -8.96 14.58 -46.46
CA VAL A 623 -9.58 13.56 -47.33
C VAL A 623 -11.03 13.26 -46.90
N PHE A 624 -11.34 13.36 -45.61
CA PHE A 624 -12.67 13.09 -45.05
C PHE A 624 -13.59 14.32 -45.11
N ASN A 625 -13.01 15.52 -45.01
CA ASN A 625 -13.77 16.78 -45.02
C ASN A 625 -14.58 16.97 -46.30
N ALA A 626 -14.14 16.41 -47.43
CA ALA A 626 -14.86 16.44 -48.71
C ALA A 626 -16.26 15.81 -48.66
N VAL A 627 -16.54 14.96 -47.66
CA VAL A 627 -17.84 14.32 -47.43
C VAL A 627 -18.48 14.70 -46.09
N GLY A 628 -18.05 15.80 -45.49
CA GLY A 628 -18.61 16.30 -44.23
C GLY A 628 -18.27 15.42 -43.02
N LYS A 629 -17.17 14.66 -43.09
CA LYS A 629 -16.66 13.83 -41.99
C LYS A 629 -15.30 14.36 -41.53
N THR A 630 -14.96 14.10 -40.27
CA THR A 630 -13.68 14.48 -39.65
C THR A 630 -13.31 13.44 -38.60
N PHE A 631 -12.04 13.12 -38.46
CA PHE A 631 -11.54 12.36 -37.30
C PHE A 631 -10.83 13.26 -36.29
N LEU A 632 -10.76 14.56 -36.59
CA LEU A 632 -10.38 15.60 -35.65
C LEU A 632 -11.62 16.06 -34.88
N ILE A 633 -11.75 15.57 -33.66
CA ILE A 633 -12.83 15.88 -32.73
C ILE A 633 -12.72 17.34 -32.27
N GLY A 634 -13.86 18.04 -32.21
CA GLY A 634 -13.92 19.47 -31.89
C GLY A 634 -13.64 20.40 -33.08
N LYS A 635 -13.31 19.85 -34.26
CA LYS A 635 -13.17 20.61 -35.50
C LYS A 635 -14.54 21.10 -36.00
N THR A 636 -14.65 22.40 -36.29
CA THR A 636 -15.92 23.04 -36.70
C THR A 636 -15.95 23.53 -38.15
N SER A 637 -14.84 23.40 -38.89
CA SER A 637 -14.71 23.82 -40.28
C SER A 637 -13.53 23.11 -40.93
N PRO A 638 -13.51 22.89 -42.27
CA PRO A 638 -12.37 22.27 -42.95
C PRO A 638 -11.02 22.97 -42.70
N THR A 639 -11.04 24.27 -42.42
CA THR A 639 -9.83 25.08 -42.16
C THR A 639 -9.37 25.08 -40.71
N ASP A 640 -10.14 24.49 -39.80
CA ASP A 640 -9.81 24.44 -38.37
C ASP A 640 -8.77 23.34 -38.10
N THR A 641 -7.67 23.74 -37.46
CA THR A 641 -6.51 22.89 -37.13
C THR A 641 -6.47 22.50 -35.65
N ASN A 642 -7.40 22.99 -34.83
CA ASN A 642 -7.39 22.80 -33.37
C ASN A 642 -8.02 21.48 -32.91
N GLY A 643 -8.52 20.66 -33.83
CA GLY A 643 -9.16 19.40 -33.49
C GLY A 643 -8.20 18.38 -32.87
N LYS A 644 -8.76 17.53 -32.01
CA LYS A 644 -8.08 16.46 -31.27
C LYS A 644 -8.32 15.11 -31.92
N MET A 645 -7.37 14.21 -31.87
CA MET A 645 -7.52 12.84 -32.37
C MET A 645 -7.88 11.91 -31.22
N ASN A 646 -8.97 11.15 -31.36
CA ASN A 646 -9.24 10.05 -30.44
C ASN A 646 -8.45 8.81 -30.89
N ILE A 647 -7.25 8.61 -30.34
CA ILE A 647 -6.38 7.47 -30.67
C ILE A 647 -6.65 6.33 -29.69
N ILE A 648 -7.47 5.36 -30.10
CA ILE A 648 -7.86 4.22 -29.25
C ILE A 648 -6.73 3.20 -29.15
N ALA A 649 -6.15 2.83 -30.28
CA ALA A 649 -5.10 1.83 -30.34
C ALA A 649 -4.03 2.18 -31.37
N LEU A 650 -2.80 1.82 -31.05
CA LEU A 650 -1.62 1.98 -31.88
C LEU A 650 -0.85 0.64 -31.96
N LEU A 651 -0.74 0.12 -33.17
CA LEU A 651 0.17 -0.97 -33.53
C LEU A 651 1.46 -0.35 -34.06
N THR A 652 2.59 -0.73 -33.48
CA THR A 652 3.91 -0.26 -33.95
C THR A 652 4.94 -1.38 -33.98
N CYS A 653 5.98 -1.20 -34.78
CA CYS A 653 7.11 -2.12 -34.82
C CYS A 653 7.97 -1.99 -33.56
N ASN A 654 8.67 -3.07 -33.21
CA ASN A 654 9.67 -3.04 -32.15
C ASN A 654 10.83 -2.14 -32.61
N GLY A 655 10.87 -0.91 -32.09
CA GLY A 655 11.88 0.09 -32.40
C GLY A 655 12.95 0.10 -31.33
N ASN A 656 14.23 -0.07 -31.69
CA ASN A 656 15.34 0.00 -30.74
C ASN A 656 15.75 1.44 -30.38
N LYS A 657 15.09 2.46 -30.94
CA LYS A 657 15.36 3.89 -30.73
C LYS A 657 14.10 4.73 -30.95
N ALA A 658 13.94 5.83 -30.22
CA ALA A 658 12.83 6.78 -30.38
C ALA A 658 12.73 7.36 -31.82
N ASP A 659 13.84 7.47 -32.54
CA ASP A 659 13.88 7.91 -33.95
C ASP A 659 13.62 6.79 -34.97
N GLN A 660 13.51 5.53 -34.53
CA GLN A 660 13.30 4.33 -35.37
C GLN A 660 11.94 3.65 -35.14
N VAL A 661 11.04 4.25 -34.37
CA VAL A 661 9.72 3.66 -34.06
C VAL A 661 8.84 3.54 -35.32
N LEU A 662 9.07 4.39 -36.33
CA LEU A 662 8.34 4.41 -37.60
C LEU A 662 9.23 3.95 -38.76
N THR A 663 9.64 2.68 -38.73
CA THR A 663 10.31 2.05 -39.87
C THR A 663 9.29 1.41 -40.81
N MET A 664 9.70 1.09 -42.04
CA MET A 664 8.89 0.32 -43.00
C MET A 664 8.78 -1.18 -42.64
N LYS A 665 9.06 -1.54 -41.39
CA LYS A 665 8.99 -2.92 -40.92
C LYS A 665 7.54 -3.35 -40.82
N GLU A 666 7.30 -4.64 -41.06
CA GLU A 666 5.98 -5.23 -40.87
C GLU A 666 5.51 -5.05 -39.41
N VAL A 667 4.19 -5.03 -39.22
CA VAL A 667 3.56 -5.07 -37.90
C VAL A 667 2.40 -6.05 -37.96
N GLN A 668 2.13 -6.71 -36.84
CA GLN A 668 1.01 -7.64 -36.70
C GLN A 668 0.29 -7.38 -35.38
N GLY A 669 -1.02 -7.60 -35.37
CA GLY A 669 -1.88 -7.42 -34.20
C GLY A 669 -3.31 -7.10 -34.60
N THR A 670 -4.22 -7.24 -33.63
CA THR A 670 -5.65 -6.99 -33.86
C THR A 670 -6.32 -6.28 -32.69
N VAL A 671 -7.23 -5.36 -32.99
CA VAL A 671 -8.11 -4.73 -31.98
C VAL A 671 -9.54 -4.79 -32.46
N ASN A 672 -10.44 -5.31 -31.62
CA ASN A 672 -11.88 -5.32 -31.86
C ASN A 672 -12.58 -4.34 -30.91
N TYR A 673 -13.34 -3.40 -31.45
CA TYR A 673 -14.10 -2.43 -30.68
C TYR A 673 -15.38 -1.99 -31.41
N LYS A 674 -16.53 -2.08 -30.74
CA LYS A 674 -17.86 -1.67 -31.28
C LYS A 674 -18.18 -2.24 -32.68
N GLY A 675 -17.76 -3.47 -32.94
CA GLY A 675 -17.97 -4.14 -34.24
C GLY A 675 -17.01 -3.71 -35.35
N TYR A 676 -16.00 -2.88 -35.06
CA TYR A 676 -14.91 -2.50 -35.96
C TYR A 676 -13.62 -3.21 -35.56
N THR A 677 -12.81 -3.54 -36.56
CA THR A 677 -11.53 -4.22 -36.37
C THR A 677 -10.39 -3.41 -36.96
N LEU A 678 -9.36 -3.17 -36.15
CA LEU A 678 -8.02 -2.83 -36.59
C LEU A 678 -7.29 -4.13 -36.81
N ASP A 679 -7.01 -4.48 -38.06
CA ASP A 679 -6.46 -5.79 -38.41
C ASP A 679 -5.16 -5.64 -39.22
N ARG A 680 -4.07 -6.19 -38.68
CA ARG A 680 -2.77 -6.32 -39.35
C ARG A 680 -2.27 -7.76 -39.38
N MET A 681 -3.16 -8.72 -39.16
CA MET A 681 -2.84 -10.14 -39.19
C MET A 681 -2.58 -10.59 -40.62
N ASN A 682 -1.42 -11.20 -40.89
CA ASN A 682 -1.16 -11.79 -42.21
C ASN A 682 -2.14 -12.94 -42.56
N THR A 683 -2.78 -13.51 -41.55
CA THR A 683 -3.67 -14.67 -41.66
C THR A 683 -5.12 -14.31 -41.99
N THR A 684 -5.51 -13.05 -41.88
CA THR A 684 -6.86 -12.58 -42.21
C THR A 684 -6.91 -12.03 -43.64
N SER A 685 -8.09 -12.05 -44.25
CA SER A 685 -8.27 -11.53 -45.62
C SER A 685 -7.94 -10.03 -45.71
N THR A 686 -8.39 -9.24 -44.74
CA THR A 686 -8.19 -7.79 -44.69
C THR A 686 -6.72 -7.47 -44.45
N GLY A 687 -6.08 -8.11 -43.46
CA GLY A 687 -4.67 -7.90 -43.18
C GLY A 687 -3.79 -8.28 -44.36
N ALA A 688 -4.02 -9.43 -45.01
CA ALA A 688 -3.28 -9.85 -46.20
C ALA A 688 -3.39 -8.85 -47.37
N GLN A 689 -4.56 -8.23 -47.57
CA GLN A 689 -4.73 -7.16 -48.58
C GLN A 689 -3.88 -5.94 -48.25
N ILE A 690 -3.91 -5.49 -46.99
CA ILE A 690 -3.13 -4.34 -46.52
C ILE A 690 -1.64 -4.59 -46.73
N HIS A 691 -1.14 -5.77 -46.32
CA HIS A 691 0.25 -6.18 -46.53
C HIS A 691 0.63 -6.20 -48.02
N GLY A 692 -0.25 -6.69 -48.89
CA GLY A 692 -0.06 -6.67 -50.34
C GLY A 692 0.12 -5.26 -50.92
N ILE A 693 -0.68 -4.28 -50.48
CA ILE A 693 -0.54 -2.87 -50.93
C ILE A 693 0.80 -2.30 -50.49
N MET A 694 1.15 -2.53 -49.23
CA MET A 694 2.38 -2.01 -48.65
C MET A 694 3.63 -2.59 -49.30
N GLY A 695 3.61 -3.86 -49.71
CA GLY A 695 4.70 -4.46 -50.48
C GLY A 695 4.97 -3.75 -51.80
N VAL A 696 3.99 -3.05 -52.37
CA VAL A 696 4.11 -2.30 -53.64
C VAL A 696 4.40 -0.82 -53.42
N ASN A 697 3.77 -0.19 -52.41
CA ASN A 697 3.98 1.20 -52.06
C ASN A 697 3.87 1.41 -50.54
N ALA A 698 4.95 1.11 -49.82
CA ALA A 698 4.95 1.11 -48.36
C ALA A 698 4.71 2.49 -47.71
N ALA A 699 4.78 3.58 -48.48
CA ALA A 699 4.47 4.94 -48.00
C ALA A 699 3.03 5.39 -48.29
N ALA A 700 2.21 4.59 -48.98
CA ALA A 700 0.83 4.95 -49.28
C ALA A 700 -0.06 4.87 -48.03
N PRO A 701 -0.82 5.94 -47.72
CA PRO A 701 -1.94 5.88 -46.77
C PRO A 701 -2.96 4.82 -47.18
N ILE A 702 -3.31 3.94 -46.23
CA ILE A 702 -4.37 2.93 -46.37
C ILE A 702 -5.41 3.16 -45.28
N PHE A 703 -6.69 3.08 -45.65
CA PHE A 703 -7.83 3.22 -44.76
C PHE A 703 -8.68 1.95 -44.82
N SER A 704 -9.05 1.42 -43.67
CA SER A 704 -9.90 0.24 -43.53
C SER A 704 -11.16 0.59 -42.73
N PHE A 705 -12.31 0.15 -43.25
CA PHE A 705 -13.61 0.23 -42.59
C PHE A 705 -14.22 -1.17 -42.53
N GLY A 706 -13.89 -1.92 -41.48
CA GLY A 706 -14.22 -3.34 -41.41
C GLY A 706 -13.49 -4.14 -42.49
N THR A 707 -14.22 -4.70 -43.46
CA THR A 707 -13.64 -5.47 -44.57
C THR A 707 -13.34 -4.63 -45.81
N SER A 708 -13.78 -3.38 -45.87
CA SER A 708 -13.57 -2.51 -47.03
C SER A 708 -12.24 -1.75 -46.91
N VAL A 709 -11.36 -1.91 -47.90
CA VAL A 709 -10.00 -1.34 -47.89
C VAL A 709 -9.82 -0.31 -49.01
N TYR A 710 -9.39 0.88 -48.64
CA TYR A 710 -9.10 2.02 -49.52
C TYR A 710 -7.64 2.44 -49.39
N TYR A 711 -7.02 2.93 -50.45
CA TYR A 711 -5.63 3.38 -50.43
C TYR A 711 -5.37 4.53 -51.40
N PHE A 712 -4.30 5.28 -51.14
CA PHE A 712 -3.87 6.36 -52.03
C PHE A 712 -2.93 5.84 -53.12
N ASN A 713 -3.31 5.97 -54.39
CA ASN A 713 -2.52 5.45 -55.52
C ASN A 713 -1.58 6.51 -56.17
N GLY A 714 -1.48 7.70 -55.57
CA GLY A 714 -0.71 8.84 -56.07
C GLY A 714 -1.49 9.80 -56.97
N THR A 715 -2.66 9.40 -57.48
CA THR A 715 -3.59 10.26 -58.26
C THR A 715 -4.94 10.47 -57.58
N GLY A 716 -5.29 9.63 -56.61
CA GLY A 716 -6.50 9.71 -55.80
C GLY A 716 -6.68 8.48 -54.90
N VAL A 717 -7.85 8.39 -54.27
CA VAL A 717 -8.24 7.24 -53.42
C VAL A 717 -8.85 6.14 -54.28
N SER A 718 -8.34 4.92 -54.15
CA SER A 718 -8.84 3.70 -54.82
C SER A 718 -9.34 2.68 -53.81
N SER A 719 -10.27 1.82 -54.21
CA SER A 719 -10.74 0.66 -53.43
C SER A 719 -10.18 -0.64 -54.00
N LEU A 720 -9.89 -1.61 -53.12
CA LEU A 720 -9.52 -2.99 -53.52
C LEU A 720 -10.70 -3.95 -53.51
N THR A 721 -11.71 -3.66 -52.70
CA THR A 721 -12.81 -4.59 -52.43
C THR A 721 -14.12 -4.15 -53.06
N GLU A 722 -14.26 -2.87 -53.41
CA GLU A 722 -15.48 -2.31 -54.01
C GLU A 722 -15.32 -2.17 -55.54
N THR A 723 -16.23 -2.79 -56.30
CA THR A 723 -16.24 -2.76 -57.77
C THR A 723 -16.64 -1.40 -58.36
N ASP A 724 -17.34 -0.56 -57.60
CA ASP A 724 -17.78 0.78 -57.98
C ASP A 724 -18.16 1.55 -56.70
N ALA A 725 -17.26 2.34 -56.11
CA ALA A 725 -17.61 3.40 -55.14
C ALA A 725 -16.34 4.12 -54.69
N SER A 726 -16.28 5.44 -54.93
CA SER A 726 -15.33 6.30 -54.24
C SER A 726 -15.49 6.16 -52.72
N MET A 727 -14.40 6.28 -51.95
CA MET A 727 -14.47 6.33 -50.48
C MET A 727 -15.48 7.38 -49.99
N SER A 728 -15.66 8.44 -50.76
CA SER A 728 -16.68 9.47 -50.58
C SER A 728 -18.11 8.91 -50.55
N PHE A 729 -18.45 7.99 -51.47
CA PHE A 729 -19.75 7.35 -51.52
C PHE A 729 -20.00 6.46 -50.29
N TYR A 730 -19.00 5.66 -49.90
CA TYR A 730 -19.08 4.79 -48.72
C TYR A 730 -19.31 5.59 -47.43
N LEU A 731 -18.50 6.62 -47.19
CA LEU A 731 -18.60 7.49 -46.02
C LEU A 731 -19.90 8.31 -45.96
N SER A 732 -20.51 8.61 -47.12
CA SER A 732 -21.78 9.34 -47.19
C SER A 732 -23.02 8.47 -46.95
N THR A 733 -22.89 7.14 -47.10
CA THR A 733 -24.01 6.20 -47.04
C THR A 733 -23.97 5.30 -45.80
N GLN A 734 -22.81 5.13 -45.17
CA GLN A 734 -22.61 4.31 -43.98
C GLN A 734 -22.55 5.17 -42.70
N SER A 735 -23.05 4.63 -41.59
CA SER A 735 -22.90 5.19 -40.24
C SER A 735 -21.56 4.79 -39.60
N ALA A 736 -20.47 4.77 -40.38
CA ALA A 736 -19.17 4.34 -39.86
C ALA A 736 -18.72 5.30 -38.74
N GLU A 737 -18.58 4.76 -37.52
CA GLU A 737 -18.14 5.50 -36.33
C GLU A 737 -16.64 5.35 -36.08
N TYR A 738 -16.01 4.30 -36.63
CA TYR A 738 -14.58 4.05 -36.47
C TYR A 738 -13.94 3.61 -37.79
N PHE A 739 -12.65 3.86 -37.93
CA PHE A 739 -11.83 3.37 -39.03
C PHE A 739 -10.39 3.11 -38.60
N SER A 740 -9.72 2.32 -39.41
CA SER A 740 -8.32 1.96 -39.22
C SER A 740 -7.46 2.64 -40.28
N PHE A 741 -6.36 3.24 -39.84
CA PHE A 741 -5.34 3.86 -40.70
C PHE A 741 -4.07 3.02 -40.68
N HIS A 742 -3.46 2.82 -41.85
CA HIS A 742 -2.21 2.08 -41.98
C HIS A 742 -1.23 2.82 -42.90
N MET A 743 0.00 3.00 -42.43
CA MET A 743 1.09 3.61 -43.20
C MET A 743 2.43 3.23 -42.56
N GLY A 744 3.40 2.77 -43.36
CA GLY A 744 4.63 2.17 -42.83
C GLY A 744 4.38 1.09 -41.77
N GLY A 745 5.32 0.92 -40.84
CA GLY A 745 5.21 0.01 -39.68
C GLY A 745 4.28 0.51 -38.57
N LEU A 746 3.17 1.17 -38.93
CA LEU A 746 2.20 1.70 -37.99
C LEU A 746 0.77 1.38 -38.40
N SER A 747 -0.11 1.11 -37.44
CA SER A 747 -1.54 1.12 -37.66
C SER A 747 -2.33 1.67 -36.47
N VAL A 748 -3.37 2.43 -36.76
CA VAL A 748 -4.07 3.24 -35.76
C VAL A 748 -5.57 3.10 -35.92
N MET A 749 -6.31 2.98 -34.83
CA MET A 749 -7.77 3.04 -34.82
C MET A 749 -8.24 4.44 -34.37
N PHE A 750 -9.13 5.06 -35.15
CA PHE A 750 -9.70 6.37 -34.89
C PHE A 750 -11.23 6.33 -34.82
N GLU A 751 -11.79 7.25 -34.05
CA GLU A 751 -13.21 7.62 -34.11
C GLU A 751 -13.46 8.63 -35.24
N LEU A 752 -14.58 8.48 -35.95
CA LEU A 752 -15.02 9.34 -37.03
C LEU A 752 -16.28 10.11 -36.62
N GLY A 753 -16.18 11.43 -36.60
CA GLY A 753 -17.29 12.35 -36.33
C GLY A 753 -17.89 12.96 -37.60
N ASN A 754 -19.00 13.65 -37.42
CA ASN A 754 -19.52 14.57 -38.43
C ASN A 754 -18.78 15.91 -38.29
N LEU A 755 -18.41 16.49 -39.43
CA LEU A 755 -17.96 17.88 -39.46
C LEU A 755 -19.19 18.75 -39.19
N SER A 756 -19.27 19.36 -38.01
CA SER A 756 -20.34 20.32 -37.72
C SER A 756 -20.22 21.50 -38.69
N ALA A 757 -21.36 21.93 -39.23
CA ALA A 757 -21.45 23.11 -40.10
C ALA A 757 -21.64 24.39 -39.29
#